data_AF-A0A2V8DGU8-F1
#
_entry.id   AF-A0A2V8DGU8-F1
#
_cell.length_a   1.000
_cell.length_b   1.000
_cell.length_c   1.000
_cell.angle_alpha   90.00
_cell.angle_beta   90.00
_cell.angle_gamma   90.00
#
_symmetry.space_group_name_H-M   'P 1'
#
loop_
_entity.id
_entity.type
_entity.pdbx_description
1 polymer ?
#
loop_
_entity_poly.entity_id
_entity_poly.type
_entity_poly.pdbx_seq_one_letter_code
_entity_poly.pdbx_strand_id
1 'polypeptide(L)'
;MQLVADRFLAHDDGRVFDLVTGDRVVLRLDDAGDAHEQARWSVRCDTLQKLRHRLIAPLMDFGLMGASQRFEAWRCGSPWAGSRAEADRTNDLGSRFLRAVGLTAGTGTSDRVCDGTSGAVILPDAGTGYPTRRDVTEAAALQLDARGMSMIARPAAAALAEVFRSDSGARPHVVALWGPEGSGKSTVAHEVARIARAHGFVPVASRFITSDYAELWDGRHLLIVHDESEAMAMSALLHASLRPSQGHVLIVTASEEPQAFEAIPMDRIDANRLIAAIDPPVSDQRMQQRVRRAAADARGVVGRFIGTIWPDRDIRRPRAAYSSGLPRVAEHLVAFDTPDRLEEPAATSRSMSTWPAPGELAALRRRMDIALKDLQEGRHARGIRQLRQSIGGLARRDDWTSAGRGAVVLASTLLRRGRPREALAAVEQARQFAMRSDTDGTLVGIAILAGEARMDLARLDEAESVLGAAVSAARNGAQPGRAVCARIALARCVFWRGRYADAAAALADLSETAEWPLTLRLRHRLLTARVAVGRAEFSNAMSLVGDAVQLAGADASMRAAARSAAAFVHLAVGDLDAVAREGAAAISAARAARDPLRSIRVRILLAEADRRRGRTSTALACLKRLAKTALPPAIRFRCELIAGLAAAPAEALSMVVGRHVAGSGLGALELLTPLAARDAKLLTASDPSVDHIVAIMHLCQTAEDELAVLKNVCSRVREQLHALGVAFFAAIPRGCDLLVEDGARIDRAIVVRALAAGASIAPHQVEDRLEAAAPVRYGGATIGALCARWAPGSMYDRSRAATVLTVAAAAAAPVVSAAGARRRCEVLPIAFDLRGITPAIGELRLAIERAAAAPFSVLVTGESGSGKELVARAIHRAGPRRERPFCTLNCAALPDDLIEAELFGHARGAFTGAIVDRAGVFEEAHGGTLFLDEVGELSPRAQAKVLRVLQEGELRRVGENTSRRVDVRIVSATNRDLSREVADGRFRLDLLYRLDVIRIAVPPLRDRREDIAVLAEHLWQEATARIGSRAALGVATIAALSRYAWPGNVRELQNVLAALAVRSPKRGVVPPTALPAHFGVAQSPEAWRLDQARRIFEEQFVRAALVRSGGRRARAAAELGVTRQGLTKLMTRLGISDER
;
A
#
# COMPACT_ATOMS: atom_id res chain seq x y z
N MET A 1 -2.52 11.09 37.20
CA MET A 1 -2.05 11.55 35.88
C MET A 1 -3.25 11.63 34.95
N GLN A 2 -3.30 12.61 34.05
CA GLN A 2 -4.49 12.81 33.20
C GLN A 2 -4.11 13.06 31.75
N LEU A 3 -4.81 12.39 30.85
CA LEU A 3 -4.81 12.71 29.43
C LEU A 3 -5.57 14.03 29.27
N VAL A 4 -4.87 15.08 28.86
CA VAL A 4 -5.46 16.37 28.53
C VAL A 4 -5.60 16.44 27.02
N ALA A 5 -6.83 16.64 26.59
CA ALA A 5 -7.17 16.87 25.20
C ALA A 5 -6.78 15.78 24.18
N ASP A 6 -6.70 14.51 24.60
CA ASP A 6 -6.33 13.38 23.75
C ASP A 6 -5.01 13.59 22.97
N ARG A 7 -4.16 14.47 23.49
CA ARG A 7 -2.88 14.86 22.89
C ARG A 7 -1.78 15.10 23.93
N PHE A 8 -2.13 15.49 25.14
CA PHE A 8 -1.13 15.84 26.14
C PHE A 8 -1.25 14.94 27.34
N LEU A 9 -0.09 14.60 27.90
CA LEU A 9 -0.01 13.86 29.15
C LEU A 9 0.36 14.84 30.26
N ALA A 10 -0.60 15.15 31.13
CA ALA A 10 -0.33 15.90 32.35
C ALA A 10 0.01 14.91 33.48
N HIS A 11 1.25 15.00 33.95
CA HIS A 11 1.74 14.22 35.08
C HIS A 11 1.37 14.94 36.39
N ASP A 12 1.21 14.17 37.47
CA ASP A 12 0.76 14.69 38.78
C ASP A 12 1.74 15.68 39.43
N ASP A 13 2.96 15.82 38.89
CA ASP A 13 3.98 16.79 39.32
C ASP A 13 3.87 18.14 38.55
N GLY A 14 2.80 18.31 37.76
CA GLY A 14 2.52 19.52 36.97
C GLY A 14 3.27 19.60 35.65
N ARG A 15 4.03 18.56 35.26
CA ARG A 15 4.72 18.50 33.96
C ARG A 15 3.76 18.00 32.89
N VAL A 16 3.78 18.66 31.72
CA VAL A 16 2.99 18.22 30.57
C VAL A 16 3.89 17.81 29.41
N PHE A 17 3.54 16.73 28.73
CA PHE A 17 4.24 16.23 27.54
C PHE A 17 3.29 16.15 26.33
N ASP A 18 3.78 16.52 25.14
CA ASP A 18 3.08 16.31 23.86
C ASP A 18 3.22 14.85 23.46
N LEU A 19 2.08 14.17 23.30
CA LEU A 19 2.04 12.77 22.95
C LEU A 19 2.56 12.53 21.53
N VAL A 20 2.43 13.46 20.57
CA VAL A 20 2.87 13.23 19.18
C VAL A 20 4.40 13.21 19.06
N THR A 21 5.06 14.17 19.69
CA THR A 21 6.51 14.37 19.58
C THR A 21 7.28 13.70 20.69
N GLY A 22 6.69 13.57 21.88
CA GLY A 22 7.38 13.11 23.08
C GLY A 22 8.04 14.20 23.93
N ASP A 23 7.84 15.48 23.56
CA ASP A 23 8.54 16.60 24.18
C ASP A 23 7.71 17.27 25.28
N ARG A 24 8.38 17.91 26.25
CA ARG A 24 7.71 18.65 27.34
C ARG A 24 7.12 19.96 26.81
N VAL A 25 5.89 20.27 27.23
CA VAL A 25 5.12 21.45 26.82
C VAL A 25 4.45 22.15 28.02
N VAL A 26 3.86 23.32 27.78
CA VAL A 26 3.07 24.08 28.77
C VAL A 26 1.65 24.25 28.22
N LEU A 27 0.64 23.91 29.01
CA LEU A 27 -0.78 24.03 28.63
C LEU A 27 -1.43 25.25 29.28
N ARG A 28 -2.19 25.99 28.49
CA ARG A 28 -3.20 26.94 28.95
C ARG A 28 -4.53 26.53 28.33
N LEU A 29 -5.57 26.48 29.15
CA LEU A 29 -6.92 26.07 28.76
C LEU A 29 -7.82 27.29 28.88
N ASP A 30 -8.57 27.61 27.82
CA ASP A 30 -9.55 28.71 27.77
C ASP A 30 -10.91 28.18 27.32
N ASP A 31 -11.99 28.90 27.66
CA ASP A 31 -13.37 28.44 27.43
C ASP A 31 -13.79 28.58 25.95
N ALA A 32 -14.55 27.61 25.45
CA ALA A 32 -14.60 27.29 24.02
C ALA A 32 -15.48 28.18 23.12
N GLY A 33 -16.17 29.19 23.63
CA GLY A 33 -17.09 30.02 22.83
C GLY A 33 -18.21 29.23 22.10
N ASP A 34 -18.99 29.89 21.25
CA ASP A 34 -20.04 29.24 20.45
C ASP A 34 -19.52 28.59 19.15
N ALA A 35 -20.31 27.73 18.50
CA ALA A 35 -19.89 27.00 17.30
C ALA A 35 -19.43 27.91 16.14
N HIS A 36 -19.90 29.16 16.10
CA HIS A 36 -19.53 30.12 15.06
C HIS A 36 -18.20 30.82 15.38
N GLU A 37 -17.92 31.11 16.64
CA GLU A 37 -16.62 31.53 17.15
C GLU A 37 -15.57 30.43 16.96
N GLN A 38 -15.90 29.18 17.25
CA GLN A 38 -15.03 28.02 17.03
C GLN A 38 -14.68 27.83 15.55
N ALA A 39 -15.66 27.96 14.64
CA ALA A 39 -15.42 27.87 13.20
C ALA A 39 -14.51 29.01 12.69
N ARG A 40 -14.76 30.26 13.14
CA ARG A 40 -13.89 31.41 12.80
C ARG A 40 -12.48 31.24 13.35
N TRP A 41 -12.35 30.74 14.56
CA TRP A 41 -11.07 30.50 15.21
C TRP A 41 -10.28 29.40 14.51
N SER A 42 -10.95 28.32 14.09
CA SER A 42 -10.38 27.26 13.25
C SER A 42 -9.82 27.78 11.93
N VAL A 43 -10.60 28.59 11.20
CA VAL A 43 -10.18 29.16 9.91
C VAL A 43 -9.00 30.13 10.10
N ARG A 44 -9.00 30.94 11.17
CA ARG A 44 -7.92 31.89 11.48
C ARG A 44 -6.62 31.17 11.83
N CYS A 45 -6.65 30.16 12.69
CA CYS A 45 -5.45 29.42 13.06
C CYS A 45 -4.93 28.54 11.89
N ASP A 46 -5.81 28.01 11.03
CA ASP A 46 -5.41 27.33 9.79
C ASP A 46 -4.72 28.29 8.83
N THR A 47 -5.22 29.54 8.73
CA THR A 47 -4.58 30.60 7.96
C THR A 47 -3.21 30.99 8.54
N LEU A 48 -3.08 31.07 9.86
CA LEU A 48 -1.80 31.40 10.50
C LEU A 48 -0.76 30.27 10.41
N GLN A 49 -1.21 29.02 10.47
CA GLN A 49 -0.38 27.84 10.26
C GLN A 49 0.10 27.74 8.80
N LYS A 50 -0.75 28.14 7.83
CA LYS A 50 -0.42 28.20 6.40
C LYS A 50 0.72 29.15 6.07
N LEU A 51 0.96 30.17 6.89
CA LEU A 51 2.08 31.11 6.73
C LEU A 51 3.44 30.50 7.06
N ARG A 52 3.48 29.37 7.79
CA ARG A 52 4.68 28.59 8.15
C ARG A 52 5.88 29.40 8.68
N HIS A 53 5.64 30.53 9.35
CA HIS A 53 6.72 31.35 9.90
C HIS A 53 7.35 30.66 11.13
N ARG A 54 8.69 30.55 11.15
CA ARG A 54 9.45 29.72 12.10
C ARG A 54 9.23 30.02 13.59
N LEU A 55 8.71 31.21 13.88
CA LEU A 55 8.47 31.70 15.23
C LEU A 55 7.00 31.55 15.68
N ILE A 56 6.08 31.40 14.73
CA ILE A 56 4.62 31.39 14.96
C ILE A 56 4.07 29.96 14.80
N ALA A 57 4.59 29.21 13.82
CA ALA A 57 4.16 27.84 13.53
C ALA A 57 4.33 26.82 14.68
N PRO A 58 5.35 26.91 15.57
CA PRO A 58 5.43 26.03 16.74
C PRO A 58 4.41 26.40 17.83
N LEU A 59 3.85 27.60 17.80
CA LEU A 59 3.05 28.17 18.87
C LEU A 59 1.54 27.91 18.73
N MET A 60 1.08 27.29 17.64
CA MET A 60 -0.35 27.14 17.36
C MET A 60 -0.68 25.78 16.73
N ASP A 61 -1.34 24.94 17.50
CA ASP A 61 -2.21 23.88 17.01
C ASP A 61 -3.55 24.03 17.77
N PHE A 62 -4.64 23.55 17.20
CA PHE A 62 -5.99 23.81 17.70
C PHE A 62 -6.97 22.73 17.22
N GLY A 63 -8.04 22.50 17.96
CA GLY A 63 -9.05 21.51 17.59
C GLY A 63 -10.20 21.37 18.58
N LEU A 64 -11.24 20.64 18.17
CA LEU A 64 -12.42 20.33 18.97
C LEU A 64 -12.18 19.08 19.84
N MET A 65 -12.75 19.10 21.04
CA MET A 65 -12.45 18.15 22.11
C MET A 65 -13.72 17.54 22.72
N GLY A 66 -13.91 16.24 22.54
CA GLY A 66 -14.92 15.42 23.21
C GLY A 66 -16.39 15.76 22.90
N ALA A 67 -17.31 15.05 23.58
CA ALA A 67 -18.75 15.10 23.31
C ALA A 67 -19.42 16.46 23.58
N SER A 68 -18.71 17.43 24.17
CA SER A 68 -19.21 18.76 24.54
C SER A 68 -18.62 19.92 23.74
N GLN A 69 -18.00 19.67 22.57
CA GLN A 69 -17.57 20.69 21.60
C GLN A 69 -16.72 21.82 22.24
N ARG A 70 -15.66 21.47 22.98
CA ARG A 70 -14.69 22.47 23.47
C ARG A 70 -13.57 22.70 22.44
N PHE A 71 -13.12 23.93 22.26
CA PHE A 71 -12.07 24.32 21.31
C PHE A 71 -10.88 24.89 22.08
N GLU A 72 -9.67 24.41 21.80
CA GLU A 72 -8.48 24.79 22.56
C GLU A 72 -7.30 25.13 21.62
N ALA A 73 -6.37 25.99 22.09
CA ALA A 73 -5.18 26.44 21.35
C ALA A 73 -3.89 26.31 22.20
N TRP A 74 -2.78 25.85 21.62
CA TRP A 74 -1.57 25.50 22.39
C TRP A 74 -0.24 25.85 21.72
N ARG A 75 0.78 26.00 22.58
CA ARG A 75 2.17 26.29 22.26
C ARG A 75 3.06 25.05 22.44
N CYS A 76 3.68 24.58 21.36
CA CYS A 76 4.60 23.43 21.38
C CYS A 76 6.07 23.90 21.41
N GLY A 77 6.82 23.45 22.42
CA GLY A 77 8.27 23.64 22.51
C GLY A 77 8.79 23.75 23.94
N SER A 78 10.10 23.57 24.11
CA SER A 78 10.79 23.92 25.36
C SER A 78 10.57 25.41 25.66
N PRO A 79 10.55 25.84 26.95
CA PRO A 79 10.54 27.26 27.26
C PRO A 79 11.66 27.94 26.47
N TRP A 80 11.29 28.97 25.72
CA TRP A 80 12.17 29.69 24.80
C TRP A 80 13.51 29.97 25.49
N ALA A 81 14.58 29.35 24.98
CA ALA A 81 15.91 29.44 25.58
C ALA A 81 16.65 30.74 25.21
N GLY A 82 16.10 31.50 24.27
CA GLY A 82 16.64 32.78 23.84
C GLY A 82 16.24 33.92 24.78
N SER A 83 16.81 35.09 24.54
CA SER A 83 16.55 36.25 25.39
C SER A 83 15.11 36.76 25.22
N ARG A 84 14.55 37.41 26.25
CA ARG A 84 13.25 38.08 26.16
C ARG A 84 13.21 39.12 25.02
N ALA A 85 14.35 39.73 24.70
CA ALA A 85 14.49 40.65 23.57
C ALA A 85 14.28 39.98 22.20
N GLU A 86 14.66 38.72 22.04
CA GLU A 86 14.35 37.95 20.82
C GLU A 86 12.88 37.53 20.76
N ALA A 87 12.25 37.27 21.91
CA ALA A 87 10.83 36.97 22.01
C ALA A 87 9.96 38.22 21.72
N ASP A 88 10.32 39.39 22.24
CA ASP A 88 9.60 40.65 21.99
C ASP A 88 9.73 41.10 20.54
N ARG A 89 10.93 40.97 19.94
CA ARG A 89 11.15 41.23 18.50
C ARG A 89 10.27 40.32 17.65
N THR A 90 10.15 39.05 18.06
CA THR A 90 9.32 38.05 17.40
C THR A 90 7.84 38.38 17.49
N ASN A 91 7.36 38.83 18.66
CA ASN A 91 5.97 39.21 18.88
C ASN A 91 5.59 40.50 18.13
N ASP A 92 6.48 41.49 18.10
CA ASP A 92 6.26 42.74 17.35
C ASP A 92 6.24 42.48 15.84
N LEU A 93 7.13 41.62 15.35
CA LEU A 93 7.15 41.12 13.98
C LEU A 93 5.86 40.38 13.60
N GLY A 94 5.35 39.51 14.49
CA GLY A 94 4.06 38.84 14.32
C GLY A 94 2.88 39.81 14.31
N SER A 95 2.91 40.82 15.18
CA SER A 95 1.85 41.83 15.28
C SER A 95 1.80 42.78 14.08
N ARG A 96 2.97 43.13 13.51
CA ARG A 96 3.06 43.90 12.25
C ARG A 96 2.58 43.08 11.06
N PHE A 97 2.93 41.79 11.02
CA PHE A 97 2.43 40.86 10.02
C PHE A 97 0.90 40.77 10.05
N LEU A 98 0.30 40.61 11.25
CA LEU A 98 -1.17 40.57 11.41
C LEU A 98 -1.85 41.87 10.95
N ARG A 99 -1.25 43.03 11.25
CA ARG A 99 -1.70 44.34 10.74
C ARG A 99 -1.65 44.45 9.22
N ALA A 100 -0.63 43.89 8.58
CA ALA A 100 -0.48 43.93 7.12
C ALA A 100 -1.51 43.05 6.38
N VAL A 101 -2.08 42.03 7.05
CA VAL A 101 -3.14 41.15 6.49
C VAL A 101 -4.55 41.60 6.93
N GLY A 102 -4.69 42.80 7.50
CA GLY A 102 -5.98 43.42 7.82
C GLY A 102 -6.53 43.14 9.22
N LEU A 103 -5.74 42.55 10.13
CA LEU A 103 -6.13 42.30 11.52
C LEU A 103 -5.46 43.33 12.44
N THR A 104 -6.23 44.11 13.23
CA THR A 104 -5.67 45.21 14.04
C THR A 104 -5.61 44.86 15.53
N ALA A 105 -4.44 45.05 16.14
CA ALA A 105 -4.21 44.86 17.57
C ALA A 105 -4.62 46.14 18.34
N GLY A 106 -5.59 46.02 19.25
CA GLY A 106 -6.06 47.14 20.08
C GLY A 106 -5.15 47.40 21.27
N THR A 107 -4.92 48.66 21.60
CA THR A 107 -3.89 49.16 22.52
C THR A 107 -4.22 49.08 24.03
N GLY A 108 -5.25 48.33 24.43
CA GLY A 108 -5.81 48.41 25.80
C GLY A 108 -5.42 47.30 26.79
N THR A 109 -5.19 46.09 26.33
CA THR A 109 -4.78 44.92 27.13
C THR A 109 -4.20 43.91 26.16
N SER A 110 -3.00 43.42 26.42
CA SER A 110 -2.10 42.74 25.48
C SER A 110 -2.60 41.45 24.81
N ASP A 111 -3.85 41.03 25.02
CA ASP A 111 -4.35 39.73 24.54
C ASP A 111 -5.63 39.81 23.72
N ARG A 112 -5.98 40.92 23.05
CA ARG A 112 -7.15 40.94 22.15
C ARG A 112 -6.89 41.64 20.82
N VAL A 113 -7.01 40.90 19.72
CA VAL A 113 -6.97 41.39 18.32
C VAL A 113 -8.39 41.41 17.77
N CYS A 114 -8.79 42.50 17.10
CA CYS A 114 -10.15 42.65 16.57
C CYS A 114 -10.17 42.66 15.04
N ASP A 115 -11.19 42.01 14.49
CA ASP A 115 -11.64 42.15 13.11
C ASP A 115 -12.82 43.13 13.11
N GLY A 116 -12.84 44.09 12.17
CA GLY A 116 -13.70 45.28 12.17
C GLY A 116 -15.20 45.03 12.20
N THR A 117 -15.68 43.79 12.10
CA THR A 117 -17.11 43.49 12.12
C THR A 117 -17.56 42.35 13.02
N SER A 118 -16.70 41.48 13.57
CA SER A 118 -17.15 40.47 14.56
C SER A 118 -16.02 39.73 15.29
N GLY A 119 -16.08 39.73 16.62
CA GLY A 119 -15.45 38.76 17.54
C GLY A 119 -13.94 38.96 17.80
N ALA A 120 -13.60 39.31 19.05
CA ALA A 120 -12.23 39.46 19.53
C ALA A 120 -11.49 38.11 19.57
N VAL A 121 -10.23 38.12 19.13
CA VAL A 121 -9.32 36.97 19.13
C VAL A 121 -8.33 37.13 20.28
N ILE A 122 -8.25 36.11 21.15
CA ILE A 122 -7.31 36.06 22.26
C ILE A 122 -6.00 35.41 21.81
N LEU A 123 -4.88 36.13 21.94
CA LEU A 123 -3.54 35.55 21.80
C LEU A 123 -3.05 35.10 23.19
N PRO A 124 -2.31 33.98 23.30
CA PRO A 124 -1.80 33.53 24.58
C PRO A 124 -0.67 34.46 25.09
N ASP A 125 -0.91 35.12 26.22
CA ASP A 125 -0.03 36.09 26.87
C ASP A 125 1.42 35.60 27.07
N ALA A 126 2.40 36.48 26.86
CA ALA A 126 3.79 36.26 27.31
C ALA A 126 3.99 36.53 28.82
N GLY A 127 2.93 36.83 29.56
CA GLY A 127 2.90 37.03 31.00
C GLY A 127 2.76 35.74 31.81
N THR A 128 3.88 35.09 32.12
CA THR A 128 4.20 34.71 33.52
C THR A 128 5.67 35.06 33.79
N GLY A 129 5.89 36.22 34.39
CA GLY A 129 7.19 36.65 34.94
C GLY A 129 7.83 37.87 34.24
N TYR A 130 7.71 39.05 34.86
CA TYR A 130 8.27 40.38 34.54
C TYR A 130 9.83 40.45 34.57
N PRO A 131 10.56 41.61 34.47
CA PRO A 131 10.30 42.95 33.90
C PRO A 131 11.39 43.42 32.89
N THR A 132 11.16 44.62 32.36
CA THR A 132 11.87 45.51 31.40
C THR A 132 13.32 45.96 31.71
N ARG A 133 14.18 46.15 30.69
CA ARG A 133 14.61 47.47 30.07
C ARG A 133 15.81 47.31 29.09
N ARG A 134 15.65 47.88 27.87
CA ARG A 134 16.57 48.58 26.92
C ARG A 134 18.11 48.45 27.07
N ASP A 135 18.96 48.41 26.03
CA ASP A 135 18.94 49.03 24.68
C ASP A 135 19.80 48.27 23.63
N VAL A 136 19.32 48.30 22.39
CA VAL A 136 19.97 48.50 21.07
C VAL A 136 21.42 48.01 20.85
N THR A 137 21.62 47.15 19.83
CA THR A 137 22.21 47.56 18.53
C THR A 137 22.08 46.46 17.48
N GLU A 138 21.89 46.92 16.26
CA GLU A 138 21.46 46.21 15.07
C GLU A 138 22.62 45.46 14.39
N ALA A 139 22.28 44.35 13.73
CA ALA A 139 22.72 44.10 12.36
C ALA A 139 21.79 43.10 11.64
N ALA A 140 20.92 43.67 10.80
CA ALA A 140 20.38 43.13 9.56
C ALA A 140 19.66 41.75 9.59
N ALA A 141 18.48 41.73 10.21
CA ALA A 141 17.44 40.77 9.88
C ALA A 141 16.72 41.21 8.59
N LEU A 142 16.73 40.37 7.55
CA LEU A 142 15.79 40.45 6.43
C LEU A 142 14.36 40.60 6.97
N GLN A 143 13.66 41.65 6.51
CA GLN A 143 12.27 41.94 6.85
C GLN A 143 11.36 40.75 6.50
N LEU A 144 10.35 40.51 7.35
CA LEU A 144 9.52 39.31 7.35
C LEU A 144 8.72 39.12 6.05
N ASP A 145 8.46 40.23 5.39
CA ASP A 145 7.86 40.39 4.06
C ASP A 145 8.67 39.69 2.97
N ALA A 146 9.98 39.47 3.16
CA ALA A 146 10.82 38.67 2.25
C ALA A 146 10.79 37.15 2.54
N ARG A 147 9.96 36.67 3.47
CA ARG A 147 9.93 35.26 3.91
C ARG A 147 8.62 34.54 3.58
N GLY A 148 7.82 35.08 2.66
CA GLY A 148 6.59 34.47 2.16
C GLY A 148 6.85 33.07 1.60
N MET A 149 6.72 32.06 2.47
CA MET A 149 6.86 30.66 2.11
C MET A 149 5.48 30.06 1.93
N SER A 150 5.09 29.84 0.69
CA SER A 150 3.87 29.09 0.39
C SER A 150 4.05 27.62 0.78
N MET A 151 2.98 27.01 1.29
CA MET A 151 3.01 25.60 1.66
C MET A 151 3.06 24.74 0.41
N ILE A 152 4.16 24.01 0.23
CA ILE A 152 4.26 23.02 -0.83
C ILE A 152 3.42 21.81 -0.41
N ALA A 153 2.22 21.69 -0.98
CA ALA A 153 1.31 20.59 -0.71
C ALA A 153 2.00 19.25 -0.99
N ARG A 154 1.96 18.35 -0.01
CA ARG A 154 2.50 17.00 -0.12
C ARG A 154 1.33 16.02 -0.25
N PRO A 155 1.21 15.30 -1.38
CA PRO A 155 0.14 14.32 -1.57
C PRO A 155 0.08 13.26 -0.47
N ALA A 156 1.21 12.95 0.15
CA ALA A 156 1.35 11.99 1.23
C ALA A 156 0.43 12.25 2.44
N ALA A 157 0.18 13.51 2.82
CA ALA A 157 -0.70 13.83 3.94
C ALA A 157 -2.18 13.52 3.63
N ALA A 158 -2.61 13.82 2.40
CA ALA A 158 -3.96 13.52 1.93
C ALA A 158 -4.18 12.01 1.74
N ALA A 159 -3.17 11.29 1.22
CA ALA A 159 -3.22 9.83 1.10
C ALA A 159 -3.27 9.14 2.48
N LEU A 160 -2.52 9.64 3.47
CA LEU A 160 -2.58 9.13 4.84
C LEU A 160 -3.87 9.49 5.57
N ALA A 161 -4.52 10.59 5.21
CA ALA A 161 -5.82 10.99 5.76
C ALA A 161 -6.92 9.96 5.48
N GLU A 162 -6.82 9.23 4.37
CA GLU A 162 -7.77 8.18 3.98
C GLU A 162 -7.75 7.01 4.98
N VAL A 163 -6.62 6.75 5.65
CA VAL A 163 -6.48 5.67 6.65
C VAL A 163 -7.38 5.91 7.88
N PHE A 164 -7.80 7.15 8.12
CA PHE A 164 -8.66 7.53 9.26
C PHE A 164 -10.14 7.71 8.88
N ARG A 165 -10.48 7.66 7.58
CA ARG A 165 -11.86 7.84 7.08
C ARG A 165 -12.58 6.50 6.95
N SER A 166 -13.29 6.13 8.01
CA SER A 166 -14.39 5.14 8.11
C SER A 166 -14.06 3.62 8.10
N ASP A 167 -14.65 2.93 9.10
CA ASP A 167 -14.85 1.48 9.27
C ASP A 167 -13.63 0.54 9.26
N SER A 168 -12.47 1.03 9.72
CA SER A 168 -11.31 0.19 10.03
C SER A 168 -11.62 -0.73 11.21
N GLY A 169 -12.15 -1.92 10.91
CA GLY A 169 -12.16 -3.05 11.84
C GLY A 169 -10.77 -3.27 12.46
N ALA A 170 -10.70 -4.07 13.53
CA ALA A 170 -9.59 -4.26 14.47
C ALA A 170 -8.17 -4.62 13.92
N ARG A 171 -7.87 -4.42 12.63
CA ARG A 171 -6.55 -4.59 12.03
C ARG A 171 -5.73 -3.31 12.14
N PRO A 172 -4.51 -3.39 12.69
CA PRO A 172 -3.65 -2.23 12.76
C PRO A 172 -3.06 -1.89 11.39
N HIS A 173 -3.08 -0.61 11.02
CA HIS A 173 -2.48 -0.13 9.76
C HIS A 173 -1.06 0.34 10.03
N VAL A 174 -0.10 -0.04 9.19
CA VAL A 174 1.30 0.42 9.32
C VAL A 174 1.71 1.07 8.01
N VAL A 175 2.09 2.34 8.08
CA VAL A 175 2.57 3.10 6.93
C VAL A 175 3.87 3.77 7.29
N ALA A 176 4.81 3.82 6.36
CA ALA A 176 6.07 4.48 6.58
C ALA A 176 6.27 5.68 5.65
N LEU A 177 6.83 6.75 6.20
CA LEU A 177 7.24 7.93 5.44
C LEU A 177 8.75 7.85 5.24
N TRP A 178 9.18 7.76 3.99
CA TRP A 178 10.59 7.62 3.68
C TRP A 178 11.15 8.81 2.90
N GLY A 179 12.32 9.29 3.29
CA GLY A 179 13.14 10.19 2.47
C GLY A 179 14.33 10.73 3.25
N PRO A 180 15.27 11.46 2.64
CA PRO A 180 16.45 11.99 3.33
C PRO A 180 16.09 12.94 4.48
N GLU A 181 17.03 13.19 5.40
CA GLU A 181 16.84 14.16 6.48
C GLU A 181 16.43 15.54 5.92
N GLY A 182 15.42 16.15 6.53
CA GLY A 182 14.85 17.41 6.05
C GLY A 182 13.90 17.29 4.85
N SER A 183 13.48 16.09 4.42
CA SER A 183 12.49 15.93 3.32
C SER A 183 11.06 16.39 3.66
N GLY A 184 10.78 16.68 4.94
CA GLY A 184 9.49 17.14 5.44
C GLY A 184 8.65 16.06 6.15
N LYS A 185 9.24 14.90 6.46
CA LYS A 185 8.56 13.76 7.13
C LYS A 185 7.86 14.15 8.44
N SER A 186 8.55 14.92 9.29
CA SER A 186 8.02 15.39 10.56
C SER A 186 6.79 16.29 10.36
N THR A 187 6.82 17.18 9.37
CA THR A 187 5.68 18.03 9.05
C THR A 187 4.45 17.23 8.62
N VAL A 188 4.64 16.21 7.78
CA VAL A 188 3.55 15.32 7.35
C VAL A 188 3.00 14.52 8.53
N ALA A 189 3.86 14.02 9.43
CA ALA A 189 3.42 13.31 10.64
C ALA A 189 2.54 14.18 11.56
N HIS A 190 2.85 15.47 11.71
CA HIS A 190 2.03 16.41 12.49
C HIS A 190 0.67 16.68 11.82
N GLU A 191 0.66 16.89 10.51
CA GLU A 191 -0.56 17.14 9.74
C GLU A 191 -1.51 15.94 9.79
N VAL A 192 -0.96 14.74 9.69
CA VAL A 192 -1.70 13.48 9.80
C VAL A 192 -2.19 13.23 11.23
N ALA A 193 -1.39 13.55 12.26
CA ALA A 193 -1.83 13.42 13.65
C ALA A 193 -3.02 14.34 13.99
N ARG A 194 -3.09 15.52 13.39
CA ARG A 194 -4.25 16.42 13.50
C ARG A 194 -5.51 15.81 12.87
N ILE A 195 -5.37 15.24 11.67
CA ILE A 195 -6.45 14.56 10.97
C ILE A 195 -6.95 13.36 11.78
N ALA A 196 -6.02 12.54 12.31
CA ALA A 196 -6.35 11.38 13.13
C ALA A 196 -7.16 11.73 14.39
N ARG A 197 -6.82 12.83 15.09
CA ARG A 197 -7.60 13.33 16.25
C ARG A 197 -9.02 13.70 15.89
N ALA A 198 -9.21 14.39 14.75
CA ALA A 198 -10.54 14.73 14.25
C ALA A 198 -11.40 13.49 13.93
N HIS A 199 -10.75 12.33 13.74
CA HIS A 199 -11.37 11.03 13.51
C HIS A 199 -11.41 10.13 14.76
N GLY A 200 -11.13 10.67 15.96
CA GLY A 200 -11.26 9.95 17.23
C GLY A 200 -10.05 9.09 17.62
N PHE A 201 -8.91 9.22 16.94
CA PHE A 201 -7.66 8.57 17.32
C PHE A 201 -6.82 9.44 18.25
N VAL A 202 -6.20 8.83 19.27
CA VAL A 202 -5.24 9.48 20.15
C VAL A 202 -3.84 9.29 19.57
N PRO A 203 -3.17 10.33 19.05
CA PRO A 203 -1.84 10.20 18.51
C PRO A 203 -0.80 10.18 19.63
N VAL A 204 0.08 9.19 19.61
CA VAL A 204 1.05 8.94 20.66
C VAL A 204 2.38 8.46 20.10
N ALA A 205 3.47 9.00 20.63
CA ALA A 205 4.81 8.60 20.28
C ALA A 205 5.04 7.20 20.86
N SER A 206 5.65 6.31 20.10
CA SER A 206 5.83 4.91 20.50
C SER A 206 6.52 4.74 21.86
N ARG A 207 7.33 5.73 22.28
CA ARG A 207 8.07 5.74 23.56
C ARG A 207 7.14 5.75 24.79
N PHE A 208 5.91 6.24 24.66
CA PHE A 208 4.95 6.26 25.76
C PHE A 208 4.10 4.99 25.83
N ILE A 209 4.03 4.19 24.75
CA ILE A 209 3.18 2.99 24.68
C ILE A 209 3.56 1.92 25.72
N THR A 210 4.86 1.74 25.97
CA THR A 210 5.39 0.69 26.87
C THR A 210 5.72 1.19 28.28
N SER A 211 5.19 2.35 28.68
CA SER A 211 5.45 2.98 29.97
C SER A 211 4.25 2.87 30.92
N ASP A 212 4.39 3.35 32.16
CA ASP A 212 3.33 3.34 33.19
C ASP A 212 2.05 4.08 32.74
N TYR A 213 2.14 4.85 31.66
CA TYR A 213 1.01 5.59 31.06
C TYR A 213 0.05 4.69 30.26
N ALA A 214 0.35 3.40 30.10
CA ALA A 214 -0.38 2.49 29.21
C ALA A 214 -1.87 2.36 29.53
N GLU A 215 -2.28 2.56 30.78
CA GLU A 215 -3.68 2.51 31.23
C GLU A 215 -4.52 3.70 30.76
N LEU A 216 -3.91 4.84 30.41
CA LEU A 216 -4.62 6.07 30.04
C LEU A 216 -5.32 6.00 28.67
N TRP A 217 -4.96 5.02 27.85
CA TRP A 217 -5.50 4.83 26.50
C TRP A 217 -6.13 3.45 26.29
N ASP A 218 -6.51 2.77 27.37
CA ASP A 218 -7.22 1.49 27.28
C ASP A 218 -8.60 1.68 26.63
N GLY A 219 -8.92 0.84 25.64
CA GLY A 219 -10.16 0.97 24.87
C GLY A 219 -10.26 2.25 24.02
N ARG A 220 -9.14 2.81 23.54
CA ARG A 220 -9.10 3.93 22.58
C ARG A 220 -8.33 3.60 21.31
N HIS A 221 -8.73 4.20 20.19
CA HIS A 221 -8.01 4.13 18.91
C HIS A 221 -6.71 4.94 19.00
N LEU A 222 -5.58 4.38 18.58
CA LEU A 222 -4.27 5.02 18.73
C LEU A 222 -3.61 5.28 17.37
N LEU A 223 -3.02 6.46 17.18
CA LEU A 223 -2.06 6.71 16.12
C LEU A 223 -0.65 6.72 16.70
N ILE A 224 0.09 5.64 16.55
CA ILE A 224 1.45 5.52 17.03
C ILE A 224 2.41 6.19 16.03
N VAL A 225 3.21 7.15 16.48
CA VAL A 225 4.26 7.79 15.66
C VAL A 225 5.63 7.35 16.16
N HIS A 226 6.49 6.86 15.28
CA HIS A 226 7.84 6.43 15.62
C HIS A 226 8.88 7.06 14.71
N ASP A 227 9.93 7.64 15.30
CA ASP A 227 11.07 8.21 14.58
C ASP A 227 12.26 7.25 14.63
N GLU A 228 12.62 6.73 13.46
CA GLU A 228 13.77 5.86 13.16
C GLU A 228 14.02 4.65 14.09
N SER A 229 13.36 3.51 13.76
CA SER A 229 13.79 2.10 13.93
C SER A 229 12.56 1.16 13.96
N GLU A 230 12.31 0.40 12.89
CA GLU A 230 11.10 -0.46 12.72
C GLU A 230 10.83 -1.43 13.88
N ALA A 231 11.87 -1.95 14.55
CA ALA A 231 11.72 -2.99 15.57
C ALA A 231 11.03 -2.48 16.86
N MET A 232 11.31 -1.25 17.29
CA MET A 232 10.66 -0.67 18.48
C MET A 232 9.25 -0.18 18.16
N ALA A 233 9.02 0.25 16.91
CA ALA A 233 7.71 0.64 16.41
C ALA A 233 6.73 -0.55 16.41
N MET A 234 7.16 -1.71 15.92
CA MET A 234 6.32 -2.92 15.87
C MET A 234 6.05 -3.49 17.26
N SER A 235 7.02 -3.41 18.18
CA SER A 235 6.81 -3.80 19.57
C SER A 235 5.78 -2.90 20.27
N ALA A 236 5.82 -1.58 20.03
CA ALA A 236 4.81 -0.66 20.54
C ALA A 236 3.42 -0.96 19.97
N LEU A 237 3.31 -1.20 18.66
CA LEU A 237 2.04 -1.57 18.03
C LEU A 237 1.47 -2.88 18.58
N LEU A 238 2.30 -3.91 18.75
CA LEU A 238 1.89 -5.18 19.35
C LEU A 238 1.42 -5.00 20.80
N HIS A 239 2.13 -4.20 21.60
CA HIS A 239 1.69 -3.89 22.97
C HIS A 239 0.36 -3.16 23.04
N ALA A 240 0.09 -2.24 22.10
CA ALA A 240 -1.21 -1.59 21.97
C ALA A 240 -2.31 -2.56 21.50
N SER A 241 -2.02 -3.39 20.48
CA SER A 241 -2.98 -4.34 19.89
C SER A 241 -3.29 -5.57 20.76
N LEU A 242 -2.54 -5.81 21.84
CA LEU A 242 -2.83 -6.86 22.83
C LEU A 242 -3.91 -6.45 23.86
N ARG A 243 -4.40 -5.20 23.79
CA ARG A 243 -5.49 -4.65 24.62
C ARG A 243 -6.82 -4.67 23.83
N PRO A 244 -8.00 -4.56 24.50
CA PRO A 244 -9.30 -4.82 23.87
C PRO A 244 -9.55 -4.07 22.55
N SER A 245 -10.21 -4.75 21.62
CA SER A 245 -10.20 -4.53 20.16
C SER A 245 -10.61 -3.14 19.70
N GLN A 246 -9.63 -2.29 19.43
CA GLN A 246 -9.78 -1.07 18.63
C GLN A 246 -8.68 -0.97 17.56
N GLY A 247 -8.98 -0.25 16.47
CA GLY A 247 -8.04 -0.04 15.36
C GLY A 247 -6.92 0.92 15.77
N HIS A 248 -5.66 0.51 15.62
CA HIS A 248 -4.50 1.35 15.85
C HIS A 248 -3.73 1.56 14.53
N VAL A 249 -3.19 2.75 14.30
CA VAL A 249 -2.40 3.09 13.10
C VAL A 249 -0.98 3.39 13.55
N LEU A 250 0.03 2.85 12.89
CA LEU A 250 1.44 3.14 13.12
C LEU A 250 2.02 3.89 11.93
N ILE A 251 2.61 5.06 12.18
CA ILE A 251 3.42 5.80 11.22
C ILE A 251 4.89 5.73 11.63
N VAL A 252 5.73 5.23 10.74
CA VAL A 252 7.19 5.18 10.92
C VAL A 252 7.86 6.21 10.01
N THR A 253 8.61 7.15 10.57
CA THR A 253 9.48 8.04 9.77
C THR A 253 10.86 7.40 9.63
N ALA A 254 11.32 7.25 8.39
CA ALA A 254 12.60 6.61 8.08
C ALA A 254 13.43 7.44 7.09
N SER A 255 14.75 7.38 7.22
CA SER A 255 15.69 8.00 6.27
C SER A 255 16.04 7.10 5.07
N GLU A 256 15.83 5.80 5.18
CA GLU A 256 15.96 4.77 4.12
C GLU A 256 14.65 4.00 3.92
N GLU A 257 14.40 3.51 2.69
CA GLU A 257 13.09 2.94 2.33
C GLU A 257 12.84 1.69 3.19
N PRO A 258 11.81 1.71 4.04
CA PRO A 258 11.51 0.61 4.92
C PRO A 258 10.98 -0.58 4.10
N GLN A 259 11.58 -1.76 4.30
CA GLN A 259 11.28 -2.95 3.48
C GLN A 259 10.05 -3.73 3.96
N ALA A 260 9.52 -3.41 5.14
CA ALA A 260 8.56 -4.25 5.85
C ALA A 260 7.09 -3.78 5.74
N PHE A 261 6.82 -2.52 5.40
CA PHE A 261 5.47 -1.94 5.36
C PHE A 261 5.31 -0.99 4.17
N GLU A 262 4.07 -0.64 3.84
CA GLU A 262 3.77 0.27 2.73
C GLU A 262 4.45 1.63 2.99
N ALA A 263 5.39 1.99 2.13
CA ALA A 263 6.22 3.17 2.29
C ALA A 263 5.82 4.22 1.26
N ILE A 264 5.50 5.42 1.73
CA ILE A 264 5.26 6.56 0.87
C ILE A 264 6.59 7.31 0.72
N PRO A 265 7.19 7.33 -0.49
CA PRO A 265 8.39 8.09 -0.73
C PRO A 265 8.08 9.58 -0.68
N MET A 266 8.92 10.32 0.03
CA MET A 266 8.88 11.78 0.03
C MET A 266 9.62 12.28 -1.20
N ASP A 267 8.87 12.50 -2.28
CA ASP A 267 9.41 12.91 -3.57
C ASP A 267 10.33 14.13 -3.47
N ARG A 268 11.34 14.16 -4.33
CA ARG A 268 12.15 15.35 -4.56
C ARG A 268 11.28 16.41 -5.21
N ILE A 269 11.27 17.61 -4.66
CA ILE A 269 10.50 18.71 -5.24
C ILE A 269 11.35 19.38 -6.31
N ASP A 270 10.74 19.62 -7.47
CA ASP A 270 11.41 20.33 -8.56
C ASP A 270 11.94 21.71 -8.11
N ALA A 271 13.10 22.10 -8.64
CA ALA A 271 13.75 23.34 -8.26
C ALA A 271 12.83 24.55 -8.50
N ASN A 272 12.01 24.56 -9.56
CA ASN A 272 11.08 25.66 -9.83
C ASN A 272 9.95 25.74 -8.82
N ARG A 273 9.49 24.59 -8.29
CA ARG A 273 8.50 24.56 -7.19
C ARG A 273 9.10 25.03 -5.87
N LEU A 274 10.38 24.73 -5.60
CA LEU A 274 11.10 25.26 -4.44
C LEU A 274 11.32 26.78 -4.56
N ILE A 275 11.64 27.28 -5.75
CA ILE A 275 11.79 28.71 -6.04
C ILE A 275 10.45 29.43 -5.92
N ALA A 276 9.39 28.91 -6.55
CA ALA A 276 8.04 29.48 -6.49
C ALA A 276 7.44 29.44 -5.08
N ALA A 277 7.96 28.55 -4.21
CA ALA A 277 7.53 28.49 -2.84
C ALA A 277 8.01 29.68 -2.01
N ILE A 278 9.02 30.43 -2.46
CA ILE A 278 9.50 31.66 -1.84
C ILE A 278 9.09 32.82 -2.75
N ASP A 279 8.32 33.76 -2.23
CA ASP A 279 7.94 34.98 -2.96
C ASP A 279 8.82 36.16 -2.54
N PRO A 280 9.96 36.42 -3.22
CA PRO A 280 10.80 37.56 -2.88
C PRO A 280 10.14 38.86 -3.36
N PRO A 281 10.27 39.98 -2.61
CA PRO A 281 9.83 41.28 -3.09
C PRO A 281 10.50 41.59 -4.44
N VAL A 282 9.71 42.11 -5.37
CA VAL A 282 9.94 42.15 -6.84
C VAL A 282 11.27 42.80 -7.27
N SER A 283 12.00 43.46 -6.36
CA SER A 283 13.19 44.27 -6.63
C SER A 283 14.55 43.70 -6.21
N ASP A 284 14.64 42.57 -5.49
CA ASP A 284 15.95 42.05 -5.02
C ASP A 284 16.53 40.91 -5.91
N GLN A 285 17.25 41.31 -6.95
CA GLN A 285 17.92 40.37 -7.88
C GLN A 285 18.97 39.48 -7.20
N ARG A 286 19.65 39.94 -6.14
CA ARG A 286 20.64 39.14 -5.42
C ARG A 286 19.97 38.02 -4.63
N MET A 287 18.83 38.30 -4.01
CA MET A 287 18.03 37.28 -3.33
C MET A 287 17.47 36.24 -4.30
N GLN A 288 16.95 36.67 -5.46
CA GLN A 288 16.46 35.75 -6.50
C GLN A 288 17.56 34.82 -7.03
N GLN A 289 18.78 35.34 -7.26
CA GLN A 289 19.92 34.51 -7.67
C GLN A 289 20.35 33.53 -6.58
N ARG A 290 20.36 33.95 -5.30
CA ARG A 290 20.69 33.09 -4.16
C ARG A 290 19.65 31.97 -3.98
N VAL A 291 18.36 32.26 -4.12
CA VAL A 291 17.26 31.27 -4.06
C VAL A 291 17.38 30.26 -5.19
N ARG A 292 17.63 30.71 -6.43
CA ARG A 292 17.83 29.81 -7.59
C ARG A 292 19.03 28.90 -7.41
N ARG A 293 20.16 29.44 -6.92
CA ARG A 293 21.36 28.65 -6.64
C ARG A 293 21.13 27.64 -5.51
N ALA A 294 20.49 28.07 -4.43
CA ALA A 294 20.14 27.19 -3.32
C ALA A 294 19.17 26.06 -3.74
N ALA A 295 18.20 26.34 -4.62
CA ALA A 295 17.26 25.33 -5.13
C ALA A 295 18.00 24.27 -5.97
N ALA A 296 18.95 24.69 -6.79
CA ALA A 296 19.80 23.79 -7.56
C ALA A 296 20.70 22.93 -6.64
N ASP A 297 21.35 23.56 -5.65
CA ASP A 297 22.26 22.89 -4.71
C ASP A 297 21.51 21.95 -3.76
N ALA A 298 20.24 22.23 -3.47
CA ALA A 298 19.39 21.41 -2.61
C ALA A 298 19.00 20.05 -3.23
N ARG A 299 19.13 19.89 -4.56
CA ARG A 299 18.78 18.68 -5.32
C ARG A 299 17.38 18.14 -4.97
N GLY A 300 16.43 19.06 -4.76
CA GLY A 300 15.02 18.76 -4.47
C GLY A 300 14.68 18.36 -3.03
N VAL A 301 15.62 18.48 -2.08
CA VAL A 301 15.36 18.25 -0.64
C VAL A 301 15.07 19.58 0.06
N VAL A 302 13.88 19.70 0.65
CA VAL A 302 13.38 20.95 1.26
C VAL A 302 14.28 21.43 2.40
N GLY A 303 14.70 20.55 3.31
CA GLY A 303 15.53 20.91 4.45
C GLY A 303 16.92 21.40 4.05
N ARG A 304 17.50 20.85 2.98
CA ARG A 304 18.75 21.35 2.40
C ARG A 304 18.55 22.71 1.73
N PHE A 305 17.45 22.90 1.02
CA PHE A 305 17.08 24.18 0.42
C PHE A 305 16.94 25.29 1.47
N ILE A 306 16.21 25.02 2.56
CA ILE A 306 16.04 25.93 3.69
C ILE A 306 17.38 26.20 4.37
N GLY A 307 18.20 25.16 4.61
CA GLY A 307 19.53 25.29 5.21
C GLY A 307 20.52 26.11 4.38
N THR A 308 20.45 26.04 3.05
CA THR A 308 21.32 26.84 2.17
C THR A 308 20.87 28.30 2.08
N ILE A 309 19.56 28.57 2.12
CA ILE A 309 19.04 29.95 2.13
C ILE A 309 19.23 30.61 3.49
N TRP A 310 18.98 29.88 4.58
CA TRP A 310 19.08 30.36 5.97
C TRP A 310 20.05 29.48 6.78
N PRO A 311 21.37 29.63 6.58
CA PRO A 311 22.40 28.76 7.16
C PRO A 311 22.56 28.86 8.68
N ASP A 312 21.90 29.82 9.32
CA ASP A 312 22.02 30.05 10.75
C ASP A 312 21.00 29.20 11.54
N ARG A 313 21.20 27.87 11.54
CA ARG A 313 20.52 26.94 12.45
C ARG A 313 21.40 25.77 12.88
N ASP A 314 21.90 25.91 14.10
CA ASP A 314 22.32 24.87 15.03
C ASP A 314 21.13 23.92 15.30
N ILE A 315 21.06 22.76 14.64
CA ILE A 315 20.08 21.71 14.97
C ILE A 315 20.61 20.94 16.18
N ARG A 316 20.40 21.48 17.38
CA ARG A 316 20.68 20.77 18.63
C ARG A 316 19.61 19.72 18.91
N ARG A 317 20.02 18.46 19.09
CA ARG A 317 19.25 17.41 19.78
C ARG A 317 18.91 17.85 21.21
N PRO A 318 17.71 17.60 21.74
CA PRO A 318 17.49 17.60 23.18
C PRO A 318 18.21 16.38 23.79
N ARG A 319 19.14 16.64 24.70
CA ARG A 319 19.73 15.64 25.59
C ARG A 319 18.62 14.97 26.41
N ALA A 320 18.53 13.64 26.37
CA ALA A 320 17.79 12.88 27.37
C ALA A 320 18.57 12.92 28.70
N ALA A 321 18.05 13.64 29.68
CA ALA A 321 18.46 13.59 31.08
C ALA A 321 17.60 12.55 31.81
N TYR A 322 18.24 11.66 32.56
CA TYR A 322 17.63 10.69 33.49
C TYR A 322 17.23 11.37 34.82
N SER A 323 16.08 11.00 35.39
CA SER A 323 15.70 10.97 36.84
C SER A 323 14.15 10.94 36.93
N SER A 324 13.41 10.32 37.84
CA SER A 324 13.60 9.45 39.01
C SER A 324 12.21 9.30 39.69
N GLY A 325 11.85 8.13 40.24
CA GLY A 325 10.84 7.95 41.31
C GLY A 325 9.36 7.79 40.89
N LEU A 326 8.71 6.63 41.08
CA LEU A 326 8.16 5.98 42.32
C LEU A 326 6.66 6.31 42.52
N PRO A 327 5.79 5.38 43.01
CA PRO A 327 5.73 5.09 44.45
C PRO A 327 5.37 3.66 44.87
N ARG A 328 5.62 3.44 46.16
CA ARG A 328 5.41 2.25 46.98
C ARG A 328 3.92 1.94 47.22
N VAL A 329 3.58 0.66 47.35
CA VAL A 329 2.62 0.18 48.36
C VAL A 329 3.35 -0.86 49.21
N ALA A 330 3.22 -0.67 50.52
CA ALA A 330 3.96 -1.31 51.60
C ALA A 330 3.30 -2.60 52.06
N GLU A 331 4.10 -3.49 52.66
CA GLU A 331 3.73 -4.22 53.87
C GLU A 331 5.01 -4.56 54.66
N HIS A 332 4.83 -4.76 55.96
CA HIS A 332 5.68 -4.31 57.07
C HIS A 332 6.63 -5.35 57.69
N LEU A 333 7.67 -4.84 58.40
CA LEU A 333 8.41 -5.35 59.60
C LEU A 333 9.11 -6.73 59.55
N VAL A 334 10.33 -6.92 60.08
CA VAL A 334 10.72 -6.87 61.52
C VAL A 334 12.24 -6.64 61.71
N ALA A 335 12.60 -5.97 62.83
CA ALA A 335 13.93 -5.63 63.41
C ALA A 335 14.73 -6.86 63.94
N PHE A 336 16.05 -6.83 64.21
CA PHE A 336 16.76 -6.17 65.34
C PHE A 336 18.29 -6.40 65.27
N ASP A 337 19.07 -5.44 65.80
CA ASP A 337 20.37 -5.53 66.53
C ASP A 337 21.63 -6.12 65.85
N THR A 338 22.88 -5.69 66.09
CA THR A 338 23.57 -4.69 66.96
C THR A 338 25.01 -4.46 66.40
N PRO A 339 25.82 -3.51 66.94
CA PRO A 339 26.92 -2.84 66.25
C PRO A 339 28.32 -3.38 66.58
N ASP A 340 29.33 -3.06 65.76
CA ASP A 340 30.67 -2.78 66.28
C ASP A 340 31.54 -1.89 65.36
N ARG A 341 31.87 -0.71 65.91
CA ARG A 341 33.21 -0.09 66.09
C ARG A 341 34.40 -0.82 65.44
N LEU A 342 35.46 -0.25 64.88
CA LEU A 342 36.23 1.01 64.94
C LEU A 342 37.17 0.90 63.70
N GLU A 343 37.61 1.92 62.95
CA GLU A 343 38.72 2.84 63.26
C GLU A 343 39.13 3.44 61.88
N GLU A 344 39.21 4.76 61.74
CA GLU A 344 39.99 5.38 60.67
C GLU A 344 41.45 5.49 61.13
N PRO A 345 42.41 5.21 60.23
CA PRO A 345 43.49 6.17 60.10
C PRO A 345 43.89 6.46 58.65
N ALA A 346 44.07 7.77 58.45
CA ALA A 346 45.15 8.40 57.69
C ALA A 346 45.36 8.03 56.21
N ALA A 347 44.95 8.98 55.39
CA ALA A 347 45.45 9.31 54.05
C ALA A 347 46.84 8.76 53.71
N THR A 348 46.86 7.74 52.84
CA THR A 348 47.93 7.52 51.88
C THR A 348 47.30 7.42 50.49
N SER A 349 47.85 8.19 49.57
CA SER A 349 47.43 8.32 48.17
C SER A 349 47.31 6.95 47.49
N ARG A 350 46.10 6.39 47.44
CA ARG A 350 45.81 5.27 46.53
C ARG A 350 45.65 5.83 45.13
N SER A 351 46.68 5.60 44.31
CA SER A 351 46.58 5.49 42.86
C SER A 351 45.21 4.91 42.50
N MET A 352 44.37 5.71 41.85
CA MET A 352 43.10 5.23 41.29
C MET A 352 43.43 4.03 40.39
N SER A 353 43.08 2.83 40.84
CA SER A 353 43.10 1.65 39.97
C SER A 353 42.15 1.95 38.81
N THR A 354 42.71 2.12 37.61
CA THR A 354 41.92 2.17 36.39
C THR A 354 41.22 0.82 36.27
N TRP A 355 39.91 0.81 36.52
CA TRP A 355 39.06 -0.32 36.21
C TRP A 355 38.73 -0.25 34.72
N PRO A 356 38.91 -1.35 33.96
CA PRO A 356 39.50 -2.62 34.35
C PRO A 356 41.04 -2.58 34.42
N ALA A 357 41.63 -3.34 35.35
CA ALA A 357 43.07 -3.39 35.54
C ALA A 357 43.78 -3.90 34.25
N PRO A 358 44.81 -3.21 33.72
CA PRO A 358 45.46 -3.57 32.45
C PRO A 358 45.95 -5.03 32.36
N GLY A 359 46.33 -5.63 33.50
CA GLY A 359 46.75 -7.03 33.58
C GLY A 359 45.64 -8.05 33.30
N GLU A 360 44.39 -7.73 33.62
CA GLU A 360 43.24 -8.63 33.44
C GLU A 360 42.84 -8.78 31.96
N LEU A 361 42.77 -7.68 31.21
CA LEU A 361 42.50 -7.70 29.78
C LEU A 361 43.62 -8.42 29.00
N ALA A 362 44.87 -8.18 29.37
CA ALA A 362 46.01 -8.88 28.78
C ALA A 362 45.99 -10.40 29.05
N ALA A 363 45.55 -10.83 30.24
CA ALA A 363 45.36 -12.25 30.55
C ALA A 363 44.23 -12.89 29.73
N LEU A 364 43.12 -12.19 29.53
CA LEU A 364 41.99 -12.68 28.71
C LEU A 364 42.35 -12.75 27.22
N ARG A 365 43.08 -11.78 26.68
CA ARG A 365 43.59 -11.82 25.29
C ARG A 365 44.55 -12.99 25.08
N ARG A 366 45.50 -13.21 26.01
CA ARG A 366 46.39 -14.39 25.97
C ARG A 366 45.63 -15.71 26.01
N ARG A 367 44.57 -15.83 26.82
CA ARG A 367 43.70 -17.02 26.84
C ARG A 367 42.95 -17.22 25.52
N MET A 368 42.52 -16.13 24.87
CA MET A 368 41.93 -16.18 23.54
C MET A 368 42.95 -16.69 22.51
N ASP A 369 44.19 -16.21 22.52
CA ASP A 369 45.26 -16.67 21.61
C ASP A 369 45.59 -18.15 21.80
N ILE A 370 45.67 -18.61 23.06
CA ILE A 370 45.85 -20.04 23.39
C ILE A 370 44.68 -20.87 22.85
N ALA A 371 43.45 -20.37 22.98
CA ALA A 371 42.27 -21.05 22.45
C ALA A 371 42.32 -21.13 20.91
N LEU A 372 42.78 -20.08 20.22
CA LEU A 372 42.97 -20.07 18.77
C LEU A 372 44.05 -21.07 18.33
N LYS A 373 45.16 -21.16 19.06
CA LYS A 373 46.21 -22.17 18.84
C LYS A 373 45.68 -23.60 19.04
N ASP A 374 44.89 -23.83 20.09
CA ASP A 374 44.19 -25.10 20.32
C ASP A 374 43.26 -25.48 19.14
N LEU A 375 42.57 -24.50 18.55
CA LEU A 375 41.74 -24.72 17.36
C LEU A 375 42.58 -25.08 16.11
N GLN A 376 43.72 -24.42 15.91
CA GLN A 376 44.65 -24.72 14.82
C GLN A 376 45.28 -26.11 14.98
N GLU A 377 45.64 -26.49 16.20
CA GLU A 377 46.22 -27.78 16.58
C GLU A 377 45.21 -28.93 16.65
N GLY A 378 43.93 -28.68 16.37
CA GLY A 378 42.90 -29.71 16.28
C GLY A 378 42.20 -30.07 17.59
N ARG A 379 42.55 -29.39 18.70
CA ARG A 379 41.92 -29.55 20.02
C ARG A 379 40.61 -28.75 20.11
N HIS A 380 39.68 -29.03 19.21
CA HIS A 380 38.48 -28.18 18.99
C HIS A 380 37.55 -28.08 20.21
N ALA A 381 37.35 -29.16 20.97
CA ALA A 381 36.45 -29.10 22.14
C ALA A 381 37.01 -28.18 23.24
N ARG A 382 38.31 -28.28 23.52
CA ARG A 382 39.02 -27.41 24.48
C ARG A 382 39.09 -25.98 23.96
N GLY A 383 39.52 -25.79 22.71
CA GLY A 383 39.62 -24.48 22.08
C GLY A 383 38.28 -23.74 22.01
N ILE A 384 37.17 -24.41 21.64
CA ILE A 384 35.82 -23.79 21.62
C ILE A 384 35.39 -23.36 23.04
N ARG A 385 35.61 -24.19 24.06
CA ARG A 385 35.26 -23.85 25.45
C ARG A 385 36.05 -22.66 25.96
N GLN A 386 37.38 -22.67 25.79
CA GLN A 386 38.25 -21.58 26.22
C GLN A 386 37.98 -20.28 25.45
N LEU A 387 37.66 -20.38 24.16
CA LEU A 387 37.30 -19.23 23.33
C LEU A 387 35.98 -18.59 23.81
N ARG A 388 34.94 -19.39 24.09
CA ARG A 388 33.67 -18.89 24.66
C ARG A 388 33.88 -18.20 26.02
N GLN A 389 34.67 -18.78 26.90
CA GLN A 389 34.98 -18.19 28.21
C GLN A 389 35.74 -16.87 28.06
N SER A 390 36.71 -16.81 27.14
CA SER A 390 37.51 -15.60 26.92
C SER A 390 36.67 -14.48 26.29
N ILE A 391 35.80 -14.78 25.32
CA ILE A 391 34.86 -13.82 24.73
C ILE A 391 33.93 -13.23 25.80
N GLY A 392 33.31 -14.07 26.64
CA GLY A 392 32.44 -13.61 27.72
C GLY A 392 33.18 -12.80 28.78
N GLY A 393 34.45 -13.14 29.06
CA GLY A 393 35.31 -12.37 29.95
C GLY A 393 35.64 -10.99 29.40
N LEU A 394 35.98 -10.89 28.11
CA LEU A 394 36.29 -9.63 27.42
C LEU A 394 35.05 -8.72 27.32
N ALA A 395 33.89 -9.29 26.97
CA ALA A 395 32.63 -8.57 26.88
C ALA A 395 32.18 -7.97 28.23
N ARG A 396 32.35 -8.68 29.34
CA ARG A 396 32.02 -8.16 30.69
C ARG A 396 32.94 -7.03 31.16
N ARG A 397 34.06 -6.78 30.47
CA ARG A 397 35.05 -5.75 30.78
C ARG A 397 35.16 -4.70 29.68
N ASP A 398 34.11 -4.58 28.86
CA ASP A 398 33.96 -3.59 27.78
C ASP A 398 35.00 -3.65 26.64
N ASP A 399 35.77 -4.73 26.50
CA ASP A 399 36.64 -4.97 25.33
C ASP A 399 35.84 -5.60 24.18
N TRP A 400 34.92 -4.81 23.63
CA TRP A 400 33.97 -5.21 22.58
C TRP A 400 34.67 -5.60 21.27
N THR A 401 35.78 -4.95 20.93
CA THR A 401 36.54 -5.24 19.70
C THR A 401 37.16 -6.63 19.74
N SER A 402 37.80 -7.00 20.85
CA SER A 402 38.41 -8.33 21.00
C SER A 402 37.35 -9.43 21.15
N ALA A 403 36.26 -9.15 21.89
CA ALA A 403 35.12 -10.05 22.01
C ALA A 403 34.44 -10.32 20.65
N GLY A 404 34.23 -9.27 19.85
CA GLY A 404 33.66 -9.36 18.50
C GLY A 404 34.53 -10.19 17.55
N ARG A 405 35.85 -9.95 17.52
CA ARG A 405 36.80 -10.75 16.72
C ARG A 405 36.78 -12.23 17.13
N GLY A 406 36.80 -12.51 18.45
CA GLY A 406 36.70 -13.87 18.96
C GLY A 406 35.40 -14.57 18.56
N ALA A 407 34.26 -13.87 18.62
CA ALA A 407 32.94 -14.39 18.25
C ALA A 407 32.82 -14.72 16.75
N VAL A 408 33.41 -13.91 15.86
CA VAL A 408 33.51 -14.20 14.42
C VAL A 408 34.31 -15.49 14.16
N VAL A 409 35.45 -15.65 14.83
CA VAL A 409 36.28 -16.86 14.68
C VAL A 409 35.54 -18.10 15.22
N LEU A 410 34.87 -17.96 16.35
CA LEU A 410 34.02 -19.02 16.92
C LEU A 410 32.92 -19.44 15.94
N ALA A 411 32.20 -18.49 15.34
CA ALA A 411 31.16 -18.75 14.35
C ALA A 411 31.69 -19.52 13.13
N SER A 412 32.78 -19.04 12.52
CA SER A 412 33.40 -19.71 11.36
C SER A 412 33.90 -21.14 11.68
N THR A 413 34.33 -21.37 12.92
CA THR A 413 34.81 -22.68 13.39
C THR A 413 33.63 -23.64 13.60
N LEU A 414 32.52 -23.15 14.16
CA LEU A 414 31.30 -23.92 14.33
C LEU A 414 30.65 -24.30 12.99
N LEU A 415 30.70 -23.41 11.99
CA LEU A 415 30.24 -23.72 10.62
C LEU A 415 31.06 -24.83 9.97
N ARG A 416 32.39 -24.76 10.02
CA ARG A 416 33.27 -25.84 9.51
C ARG A 416 33.04 -27.19 10.20
N ARG A 417 32.40 -27.19 11.37
CA ARG A 417 32.07 -28.40 12.14
C ARG A 417 30.63 -28.88 11.93
N GLY A 418 29.85 -28.21 11.09
CA GLY A 418 28.46 -28.58 10.84
C GLY A 418 27.51 -28.23 11.99
N ARG A 419 27.83 -27.22 12.80
CA ARG A 419 26.97 -26.70 13.89
C ARG A 419 26.39 -25.34 13.52
N PRO A 420 25.55 -25.22 12.47
CA PRO A 420 25.11 -23.94 11.94
C PRO A 420 24.21 -23.15 12.89
N ARG A 421 23.42 -23.81 13.75
CA ARG A 421 22.59 -23.14 14.77
C ARG A 421 23.43 -22.40 15.80
N GLU A 422 24.46 -23.06 16.31
CA GLU A 422 25.38 -22.45 17.29
C GLU A 422 26.29 -21.40 16.64
N ALA A 423 26.64 -21.59 15.37
CA ALA A 423 27.32 -20.56 14.62
C ALA A 423 26.47 -19.30 14.48
N LEU A 424 25.16 -19.43 14.22
CA LEU A 424 24.26 -18.29 14.12
C LEU A 424 24.14 -17.52 15.44
N ALA A 425 24.11 -18.24 16.57
CA ALA A 425 24.16 -17.61 17.89
C ALA A 425 25.47 -16.84 18.13
N ALA A 426 26.61 -17.41 17.72
CA ALA A 426 27.91 -16.73 17.81
C ALA A 426 28.02 -15.52 16.85
N VAL A 427 27.40 -15.60 15.67
CA VAL A 427 27.27 -14.47 14.71
C VAL A 427 26.46 -13.33 15.32
N GLU A 428 25.35 -13.63 15.99
CA GLU A 428 24.53 -12.60 16.64
C GLU A 428 25.27 -11.92 17.80
N GLN A 429 25.99 -12.69 18.61
CA GLN A 429 26.90 -12.14 19.63
C GLN A 429 27.97 -11.24 19.00
N ALA A 430 28.59 -11.68 17.90
CA ALA A 430 29.57 -10.87 17.18
C ALA A 430 28.97 -9.55 16.66
N ARG A 431 27.71 -9.57 16.19
CA ARG A 431 26.99 -8.38 15.72
C ARG A 431 26.79 -7.38 16.86
N GLN A 432 26.33 -7.86 18.02
CA GLN A 432 26.12 -7.03 19.21
C GLN A 432 27.42 -6.39 19.70
N PHE A 433 28.53 -7.13 19.68
CA PHE A 433 29.83 -6.59 20.06
C PHE A 433 30.39 -5.61 19.02
N ALA A 434 30.18 -5.85 17.72
CA ALA A 434 30.57 -4.95 16.65
C ALA A 434 29.83 -3.60 16.74
N MET A 435 28.53 -3.60 17.05
CA MET A 435 27.73 -2.39 17.25
C MET A 435 28.20 -1.53 18.43
N ARG A 436 28.87 -2.13 19.43
CA ARG A 436 29.42 -1.42 20.59
C ARG A 436 30.87 -0.95 20.41
N SER A 437 31.57 -1.42 19.37
CA SER A 437 33.00 -1.16 19.15
C SER A 437 33.32 -0.25 17.95
N ASP A 438 32.31 0.40 17.38
CA ASP A 438 32.41 1.36 16.25
C ASP A 438 33.24 0.83 15.06
N THR A 439 33.24 -0.50 14.86
CA THR A 439 34.02 -1.16 13.81
C THR A 439 33.11 -1.61 12.66
N ASP A 440 32.75 -0.64 11.81
CA ASP A 440 31.88 -0.81 10.64
C ASP A 440 32.33 -1.92 9.69
N GLY A 441 33.64 -2.13 9.55
CA GLY A 441 34.17 -3.17 8.68
C GLY A 441 33.66 -4.57 9.05
N THR A 442 33.52 -4.89 10.34
CA THR A 442 33.26 -6.26 10.82
C THR A 442 31.84 -6.75 10.50
N LEU A 443 30.88 -5.83 10.30
CA LEU A 443 29.46 -6.16 10.10
C LEU A 443 29.19 -6.91 8.78
N VAL A 444 29.86 -6.52 7.68
CA VAL A 444 29.75 -7.24 6.39
C VAL A 444 30.24 -8.68 6.53
N GLY A 445 31.36 -8.89 7.24
CA GLY A 445 31.89 -10.24 7.50
C GLY A 445 30.94 -11.10 8.34
N ILE A 446 30.28 -10.49 9.33
CA ILE A 446 29.27 -11.13 10.17
C ILE A 446 28.05 -11.53 9.33
N ALA A 447 27.56 -10.64 8.46
CA ALA A 447 26.44 -10.92 7.56
C ALA A 447 26.73 -12.06 6.58
N ILE A 448 27.95 -12.12 6.02
CA ILE A 448 28.38 -13.23 5.16
C ILE A 448 28.32 -14.57 5.92
N LEU A 449 28.88 -14.63 7.13
CA LEU A 449 28.83 -15.84 7.96
C LEU A 449 27.39 -16.22 8.35
N ALA A 450 26.54 -15.23 8.58
CA ALA A 450 25.13 -15.41 8.87
C ALA A 450 24.37 -16.03 7.67
N GLY A 451 24.69 -15.58 6.45
CA GLY A 451 24.16 -16.15 5.21
C GLY A 451 24.66 -17.58 4.97
N GLU A 452 25.95 -17.85 5.20
CA GLU A 452 26.51 -19.20 5.11
C GLU A 452 25.89 -20.19 6.12
N ALA A 453 25.63 -19.73 7.35
CA ALA A 453 24.94 -20.53 8.36
C ALA A 453 23.51 -20.89 7.94
N ARG A 454 22.78 -19.92 7.37
CA ARG A 454 21.41 -20.10 6.89
C ARG A 454 21.32 -21.01 5.67
N MET A 455 22.29 -20.91 4.75
CA MET A 455 22.41 -21.87 3.64
C MET A 455 22.59 -23.32 4.15
N ASP A 456 23.46 -23.55 5.12
CA ASP A 456 23.67 -24.90 5.68
C ASP A 456 22.42 -25.41 6.45
N LEU A 457 21.55 -24.51 6.93
CA LEU A 457 20.24 -24.79 7.51
C LEU A 457 19.12 -24.98 6.47
N ALA A 458 19.41 -24.84 5.16
CA ALA A 458 18.42 -24.81 4.08
C ALA A 458 17.37 -23.68 4.19
N ARG A 459 17.72 -22.57 4.85
CA ARG A 459 16.90 -21.33 4.92
C ARG A 459 17.36 -20.36 3.84
N LEU A 460 17.13 -20.71 2.56
CA LEU A 460 17.68 -19.98 1.42
C LEU A 460 17.11 -18.57 1.26
N ASP A 461 15.84 -18.34 1.61
CA ASP A 461 15.19 -17.03 1.49
C ASP A 461 15.85 -16.00 2.41
N GLU A 462 16.06 -16.38 3.67
CA GLU A 462 16.76 -15.55 4.64
C GLU A 462 18.25 -15.41 4.32
N ALA A 463 18.88 -16.46 3.78
CA ALA A 463 20.27 -16.38 3.35
C ALA A 463 20.43 -15.37 2.22
N GLU A 464 19.53 -15.37 1.23
CA GLU A 464 19.56 -14.45 0.10
C GLU A 464 19.33 -13.00 0.53
N SER A 465 18.34 -12.75 1.40
CA SER A 465 18.08 -11.42 1.97
C SER A 465 19.31 -10.87 2.70
N VAL A 466 19.88 -11.64 3.63
CA VAL A 466 21.05 -11.23 4.42
C VAL A 466 22.28 -11.00 3.53
N LEU A 467 22.48 -11.83 2.51
CA LEU A 467 23.61 -11.70 1.60
C LEU A 467 23.42 -10.55 0.60
N GLY A 468 22.19 -10.27 0.17
CA GLY A 468 21.86 -9.09 -0.64
C GLY A 468 22.14 -7.78 0.11
N ALA A 469 21.77 -7.73 1.39
CA ALA A 469 22.12 -6.62 2.27
C ALA A 469 23.65 -6.49 2.45
N ALA A 470 24.35 -7.62 2.63
CA ALA A 470 25.81 -7.63 2.74
C ALA A 470 26.50 -7.13 1.46
N VAL A 471 26.00 -7.49 0.27
CA VAL A 471 26.53 -6.99 -1.02
C VAL A 471 26.30 -5.48 -1.14
N SER A 472 25.12 -4.99 -0.77
CA SER A 472 24.78 -3.56 -0.83
C SER A 472 25.62 -2.73 0.14
N ALA A 473 25.75 -3.19 1.39
CA ALA A 473 26.60 -2.55 2.40
C ALA A 473 28.09 -2.55 1.99
N ALA A 474 28.56 -3.63 1.35
CA ALA A 474 29.95 -3.73 0.91
C ALA A 474 30.27 -2.88 -0.33
N ARG A 475 29.27 -2.51 -1.15
CA ARG A 475 29.45 -1.56 -2.27
C ARG A 475 29.69 -0.13 -1.79
N ASN A 476 29.08 0.23 -0.66
CA ASN A 476 29.18 1.56 -0.07
C ASN A 476 30.42 1.73 0.84
N GLY A 477 31.07 0.63 1.23
CA GLY A 477 32.24 0.63 2.12
C GLY A 477 33.59 0.49 1.40
N ALA A 478 34.65 1.06 1.98
CA ALA A 478 36.02 1.02 1.44
C ALA A 478 36.74 -0.34 1.61
N GLN A 479 36.07 -1.48 1.38
CA GLN A 479 36.64 -2.83 1.56
C GLN A 479 36.34 -3.78 0.39
N PRO A 480 37.09 -3.67 -0.73
CA PRO A 480 36.82 -4.42 -1.96
C PRO A 480 36.83 -5.94 -1.75
N GLY A 481 37.71 -6.47 -0.91
CA GLY A 481 37.78 -7.91 -0.63
C GLY A 481 36.53 -8.49 0.05
N ARG A 482 35.80 -7.70 0.86
CA ARG A 482 34.56 -8.15 1.51
C ARG A 482 33.36 -8.09 0.57
N ALA A 483 33.34 -7.14 -0.36
CA ALA A 483 32.32 -7.06 -1.40
C ALA A 483 32.35 -8.29 -2.31
N VAL A 484 33.55 -8.74 -2.70
CA VAL A 484 33.75 -9.97 -3.48
C VAL A 484 33.28 -11.19 -2.67
N CYS A 485 33.62 -11.29 -1.39
CA CYS A 485 33.17 -12.39 -0.53
C CYS A 485 31.63 -12.45 -0.42
N ALA A 486 30.97 -11.30 -0.26
CA ALA A 486 29.51 -11.22 -0.18
C ALA A 486 28.83 -11.67 -1.48
N ARG A 487 29.37 -11.25 -2.63
CA ARG A 487 28.85 -11.65 -3.95
C ARG A 487 29.03 -13.13 -4.24
N ILE A 488 30.19 -13.71 -3.90
CA ILE A 488 30.41 -15.15 -4.02
C ILE A 488 29.44 -15.93 -3.12
N ALA A 489 29.19 -15.45 -1.90
CA ALA A 489 28.24 -16.09 -1.00
C ALA A 489 26.79 -15.99 -1.52
N LEU A 490 26.38 -14.84 -2.06
CA LEU A 490 25.07 -14.64 -2.70
C LEU A 490 24.91 -15.56 -3.92
N ALA A 491 25.89 -15.58 -4.82
CA ALA A 491 25.89 -16.47 -5.98
C ALA A 491 25.80 -17.95 -5.58
N ARG A 492 26.44 -18.34 -4.47
CA ARG A 492 26.29 -19.69 -3.89
C ARG A 492 24.87 -19.95 -3.42
N CYS A 493 24.21 -18.99 -2.78
CA CYS A 493 22.81 -19.11 -2.35
C CYS A 493 21.87 -19.29 -3.56
N VAL A 494 22.03 -18.45 -4.57
CA VAL A 494 21.26 -18.48 -5.82
C VAL A 494 21.49 -19.79 -6.58
N PHE A 495 22.73 -20.29 -6.62
CA PHE A 495 23.07 -21.62 -7.15
C PHE A 495 22.25 -22.71 -6.47
N TRP A 496 22.18 -22.71 -5.13
CA TRP A 496 21.43 -23.72 -4.38
C TRP A 496 19.92 -23.69 -4.65
N ARG A 497 19.36 -22.55 -5.03
CA ARG A 497 17.96 -22.42 -5.49
C ARG A 497 17.72 -22.98 -6.90
N GLY A 498 18.77 -23.35 -7.64
CA GLY A 498 18.66 -23.85 -9.02
C GLY A 498 18.66 -22.75 -10.09
N ARG A 499 18.89 -21.48 -9.72
CA ARG A 499 18.92 -20.34 -10.65
C ARG A 499 20.35 -20.10 -11.19
N TYR A 500 20.80 -20.97 -12.10
CA TYR A 500 22.20 -20.97 -12.53
C TYR A 500 22.59 -19.75 -13.38
N ALA A 501 21.67 -19.20 -14.18
CA ALA A 501 21.92 -18.00 -14.98
C ALA A 501 22.17 -16.77 -14.09
N ASP A 502 21.32 -16.55 -13.09
CA ASP A 502 21.47 -15.48 -12.10
C ASP A 502 22.77 -15.61 -11.30
N ALA A 503 23.12 -16.84 -10.90
CA ALA A 503 24.38 -17.12 -10.21
C ALA A 503 25.60 -16.83 -11.11
N ALA A 504 25.50 -17.10 -12.42
CA ALA A 504 26.55 -16.76 -13.38
C ALA A 504 26.69 -15.25 -13.56
N ALA A 505 25.57 -14.52 -13.68
CA ALA A 505 25.58 -13.06 -13.79
C ALA A 505 26.23 -12.40 -12.56
N ALA A 506 25.90 -12.88 -11.36
CA ALA A 506 26.50 -12.39 -10.12
C ALA A 506 28.03 -12.56 -10.04
N LEU A 507 28.57 -13.55 -10.77
CA LEU A 507 30.01 -13.85 -10.85
C LEU A 507 30.70 -13.23 -12.08
N ALA A 508 30.00 -13.04 -13.20
CA ALA A 508 30.58 -12.49 -14.43
C ALA A 508 31.11 -11.07 -14.25
N ASP A 509 30.41 -10.28 -13.44
CA ASP A 509 30.76 -8.93 -13.04
C ASP A 509 31.96 -8.86 -12.05
N LEU A 510 32.65 -9.99 -11.80
CA LEU A 510 33.84 -10.08 -10.96
C LEU A 510 35.06 -10.42 -11.82
N SER A 511 35.95 -9.46 -12.03
CA SER A 511 37.24 -9.72 -12.70
C SER A 511 38.29 -10.14 -11.68
N GLU A 512 38.87 -11.34 -11.85
CA GLU A 512 39.99 -11.79 -11.01
C GLU A 512 41.18 -10.84 -11.19
N THR A 513 41.65 -10.24 -10.09
CA THR A 513 42.87 -9.42 -10.08
C THR A 513 43.98 -10.12 -9.30
N ALA A 514 45.24 -9.80 -9.62
CA ALA A 514 46.40 -10.36 -8.93
C ALA A 514 46.44 -10.02 -7.43
N GLU A 515 45.76 -8.95 -7.03
CA GLU A 515 45.65 -8.47 -5.64
C GLU A 515 44.75 -9.36 -4.75
N TRP A 516 43.92 -10.23 -5.32
CA TRP A 516 43.04 -11.08 -4.54
C TRP A 516 43.81 -12.18 -3.80
N PRO A 517 43.51 -12.43 -2.50
CA PRO A 517 44.06 -13.58 -1.79
C PRO A 517 43.79 -14.89 -2.54
N LEU A 518 44.77 -15.79 -2.57
CA LEU A 518 44.65 -17.10 -3.25
C LEU A 518 43.39 -17.87 -2.84
N THR A 519 43.01 -17.81 -1.56
CA THR A 519 41.79 -18.43 -1.04
C THR A 519 40.50 -17.87 -1.66
N LEU A 520 40.49 -16.59 -2.01
CA LEU A 520 39.34 -15.91 -2.59
C LEU A 520 39.22 -16.23 -4.09
N ARG A 521 40.33 -16.18 -4.82
CA ARG A 521 40.43 -16.61 -6.23
C ARG A 521 39.98 -18.07 -6.38
N LEU A 522 40.45 -18.94 -5.48
CA LEU A 522 40.01 -20.33 -5.46
C LEU A 522 38.49 -20.44 -5.22
N ARG A 523 37.94 -19.75 -4.21
CA ARG A 523 36.48 -19.79 -3.94
C ARG A 523 35.64 -19.33 -5.14
N HIS A 524 36.10 -18.30 -5.85
CA HIS A 524 35.48 -17.80 -7.07
C HIS A 524 35.43 -18.90 -8.14
N ARG A 525 36.60 -19.42 -8.57
CA ARG A 525 36.70 -20.47 -9.60
C ARG A 525 35.89 -21.71 -9.28
N LEU A 526 35.92 -22.16 -8.03
CA LEU A 526 35.18 -23.35 -7.60
C LEU A 526 33.66 -23.16 -7.66
N LEU A 527 33.15 -21.94 -7.43
CA LEU A 527 31.74 -21.66 -7.59
C LEU A 527 31.36 -21.49 -9.05
N THR A 528 32.18 -20.78 -9.84
CA THR A 528 31.99 -20.63 -11.29
C THR A 528 31.94 -21.99 -11.99
N ALA A 529 32.82 -22.93 -11.62
CA ALA A 529 32.78 -24.29 -12.14
C ALA A 529 31.48 -25.04 -11.79
N ARG A 530 30.95 -24.85 -10.57
CA ARG A 530 29.67 -25.46 -10.17
C ARG A 530 28.49 -24.86 -10.93
N VAL A 531 28.50 -23.55 -11.16
CA VAL A 531 27.49 -22.85 -11.96
C VAL A 531 27.56 -23.29 -13.41
N ALA A 532 28.75 -23.46 -13.98
CA ALA A 532 28.96 -24.00 -15.32
C ALA A 532 28.37 -25.41 -15.46
N VAL A 533 28.54 -26.29 -14.45
CA VAL A 533 27.84 -27.59 -14.40
C VAL A 533 26.31 -27.42 -14.43
N GLY A 534 25.77 -26.46 -13.68
CA GLY A 534 24.33 -26.16 -13.68
C GLY A 534 23.80 -25.68 -15.03
N ARG A 535 24.64 -25.00 -15.81
CA ARG A 535 24.35 -24.52 -17.18
C ARG A 535 24.70 -25.52 -18.28
N ALA A 536 25.11 -26.74 -17.92
CA ALA A 536 25.60 -27.78 -18.85
C ALA A 536 26.86 -27.38 -19.66
N GLU A 537 27.66 -26.44 -19.18
CA GLU A 537 28.92 -26.00 -19.78
C GLU A 537 30.10 -26.85 -19.26
N PHE A 538 30.08 -28.16 -19.56
CA PHE A 538 31.01 -29.11 -18.94
C PHE A 538 32.49 -28.88 -19.29
N SER A 539 32.79 -28.45 -20.52
CA SER A 539 34.16 -28.12 -20.94
C SER A 539 34.74 -26.96 -20.11
N ASN A 540 33.94 -25.90 -19.94
CA ASN A 540 34.27 -24.75 -19.10
C ASN A 540 34.46 -25.18 -17.62
N ALA A 541 33.54 -25.99 -17.09
CA ALA A 541 33.63 -26.50 -15.73
C ALA A 541 34.89 -27.34 -15.48
N MET A 542 35.29 -28.18 -16.44
CA MET A 542 36.50 -29.00 -16.36
C MET A 542 37.77 -28.15 -16.37
N SER A 543 37.85 -27.15 -17.25
CA SER A 543 38.97 -26.20 -17.30
C SER A 543 39.11 -25.44 -15.96
N LEU A 544 38.02 -24.85 -15.46
CA LEU A 544 38.02 -24.08 -14.21
C LEU A 544 38.46 -24.90 -12.98
N VAL A 545 38.07 -26.18 -12.93
CA VAL A 545 38.50 -27.07 -11.85
C VAL A 545 39.96 -27.48 -11.99
N GLY A 546 40.43 -27.78 -13.21
CA GLY A 546 41.84 -28.09 -13.47
C GLY A 546 42.75 -26.97 -12.98
N ASP A 547 42.43 -25.74 -13.36
CA ASP A 547 43.11 -24.53 -12.92
C ASP A 547 43.04 -24.36 -11.39
N ALA A 548 41.89 -24.65 -10.78
CA ALA A 548 41.72 -24.53 -9.34
C ALA A 548 42.54 -25.57 -8.55
N VAL A 549 42.70 -26.79 -9.09
CA VAL A 549 43.54 -27.84 -8.49
C VAL A 549 45.02 -27.44 -8.55
N GLN A 550 45.47 -26.84 -9.66
CA GLN A 550 46.82 -26.29 -9.79
C GLN A 550 47.04 -25.12 -8.82
N LEU A 551 46.08 -24.19 -8.73
CA LEU A 551 46.14 -23.01 -7.86
C LEU A 551 46.18 -23.37 -6.37
N ALA A 552 45.56 -24.49 -5.96
CA ALA A 552 45.49 -24.90 -4.56
C ALA A 552 46.86 -25.24 -3.93
N GLY A 553 47.87 -25.58 -4.75
CA GLY A 553 49.25 -25.80 -4.29
C GLY A 553 49.38 -26.83 -3.15
N ALA A 554 50.23 -26.53 -2.16
CA ALA A 554 50.50 -27.42 -1.02
C ALA A 554 49.48 -27.32 0.13
N ASP A 555 48.63 -26.28 0.17
CA ASP A 555 47.70 -26.06 1.27
C ASP A 555 46.63 -27.15 1.32
N ALA A 556 46.52 -27.85 2.46
CA ALA A 556 45.62 -28.98 2.60
C ALA A 556 44.14 -28.59 2.49
N SER A 557 43.75 -27.41 2.98
CA SER A 557 42.36 -26.92 2.98
C SER A 557 41.93 -26.51 1.57
N MET A 558 42.79 -25.79 0.85
CA MET A 558 42.58 -25.40 -0.54
C MET A 558 42.56 -26.63 -1.46
N ARG A 559 43.49 -27.58 -1.29
CA ARG A 559 43.47 -28.85 -2.03
C ARG A 559 42.19 -29.63 -1.80
N ALA A 560 41.74 -29.75 -0.55
CA ALA A 560 40.48 -30.41 -0.25
C ALA A 560 39.28 -29.71 -0.91
N ALA A 561 39.30 -28.37 -1.04
CA ALA A 561 38.29 -27.61 -1.77
C ALA A 561 38.25 -27.93 -3.25
N ALA A 562 39.41 -27.82 -3.91
CA ALA A 562 39.54 -27.98 -5.34
C ALA A 562 39.20 -29.42 -5.75
N ARG A 563 39.78 -30.41 -5.06
CA ARG A 563 39.53 -31.83 -5.30
C ARG A 563 38.07 -32.22 -5.02
N SER A 564 37.41 -31.63 -4.02
CA SER A 564 35.98 -31.85 -3.78
C SER A 564 35.10 -31.27 -4.89
N ALA A 565 35.46 -30.13 -5.48
CA ALA A 565 34.74 -29.57 -6.61
C ALA A 565 35.03 -30.38 -7.88
N ALA A 566 36.26 -30.86 -8.06
CA ALA A 566 36.62 -31.77 -9.15
C ALA A 566 35.80 -33.04 -9.13
N ALA A 567 35.69 -33.69 -7.97
CA ALA A 567 34.82 -34.84 -7.79
C ALA A 567 33.35 -34.54 -8.14
N PHE A 568 32.87 -33.31 -7.88
CA PHE A 568 31.51 -32.91 -8.29
C PHE A 568 31.37 -32.70 -9.80
N VAL A 569 32.35 -32.07 -10.46
CA VAL A 569 32.34 -31.86 -11.91
C VAL A 569 32.47 -33.19 -12.66
N HIS A 570 33.40 -34.07 -12.25
CA HIS A 570 33.52 -35.41 -12.82
C HIS A 570 32.25 -36.25 -12.63
N LEU A 571 31.58 -36.10 -11.49
CA LEU A 571 30.29 -36.76 -11.26
C LEU A 571 29.22 -36.24 -12.21
N ALA A 572 29.23 -34.95 -12.52
CA ALA A 572 28.32 -34.35 -13.47
C ALA A 572 28.59 -34.82 -14.90
N VAL A 573 29.86 -34.95 -15.31
CA VAL A 573 30.28 -35.48 -16.63
C VAL A 573 30.03 -37.00 -16.75
N GLY A 574 29.99 -37.72 -15.63
CA GLY A 574 29.81 -39.17 -15.61
C GLY A 574 31.11 -39.98 -15.53
N ASP A 575 32.26 -39.33 -15.36
CA ASP A 575 33.56 -40.01 -15.14
C ASP A 575 33.68 -40.46 -13.68
N LEU A 576 33.06 -41.60 -13.38
CA LEU A 576 32.96 -42.12 -12.01
C LEU A 576 34.35 -42.48 -11.44
N ASP A 577 35.31 -42.87 -12.28
CA ASP A 577 36.66 -43.25 -11.85
C ASP A 577 37.48 -42.03 -11.45
N ALA A 578 37.34 -40.91 -12.18
CA ALA A 578 37.86 -39.64 -11.70
C ALA A 578 37.18 -39.19 -10.40
N VAL A 579 35.86 -39.39 -10.23
CA VAL A 579 35.19 -39.10 -8.94
C VAL A 579 35.82 -39.88 -7.78
N ALA A 580 36.17 -41.15 -8.00
CA ALA A 580 36.82 -41.98 -6.98
C ALA A 580 38.24 -41.47 -6.66
N ARG A 581 39.06 -41.17 -7.68
CA ARG A 581 40.42 -40.62 -7.50
C ARG A 581 40.40 -39.26 -6.80
N GLU A 582 39.62 -38.32 -7.33
CA GLU A 582 39.49 -36.97 -6.79
C GLU A 582 38.86 -36.96 -5.39
N GLY A 583 37.88 -37.84 -5.16
CA GLY A 583 37.23 -38.01 -3.86
C GLY A 583 38.18 -38.57 -2.79
N ALA A 584 39.00 -39.57 -3.12
CA ALA A 584 40.01 -40.10 -2.20
C ALA A 584 41.07 -39.03 -1.84
N ALA A 585 41.55 -38.29 -2.85
CA ALA A 585 42.48 -37.18 -2.65
C ALA A 585 41.86 -36.06 -1.79
N ALA A 586 40.59 -35.72 -2.02
CA ALA A 586 39.87 -34.71 -1.25
C ALA A 586 39.66 -35.14 0.21
N ILE A 587 39.38 -36.42 0.49
CA ILE A 587 39.23 -36.94 1.86
C ILE A 587 40.57 -36.92 2.59
N SER A 588 41.66 -37.32 1.93
CA SER A 588 43.02 -37.25 2.51
C SER A 588 43.40 -35.81 2.85
N ALA A 589 43.20 -34.88 1.90
CA ALA A 589 43.45 -33.47 2.11
C ALA A 589 42.53 -32.86 3.20
N ALA A 590 41.26 -33.24 3.26
CA ALA A 590 40.33 -32.79 4.29
C ALA A 590 40.72 -33.28 5.70
N ARG A 591 41.27 -34.49 5.82
CA ARG A 591 41.83 -35.01 7.08
C ARG A 591 43.06 -34.22 7.51
N ALA A 592 43.99 -33.97 6.59
CA ALA A 592 45.15 -33.12 6.84
C ALA A 592 44.75 -31.68 7.23
N ALA A 593 43.70 -31.14 6.61
CA ALA A 593 43.14 -29.82 6.90
C ALA A 593 42.22 -29.78 8.13
N ARG A 594 41.94 -30.92 8.78
CA ARG A 594 41.00 -31.05 9.90
C ARG A 594 39.60 -30.46 9.58
N ASP A 595 39.08 -30.71 8.37
CA ASP A 595 37.75 -30.30 7.91
C ASP A 595 36.83 -31.54 7.75
N PRO A 596 36.16 -31.99 8.83
CA PRO A 596 35.34 -33.19 8.80
C PRO A 596 34.09 -33.04 7.91
N LEU A 597 33.54 -31.83 7.82
CA LEU A 597 32.32 -31.58 7.04
C LEU A 597 32.58 -31.73 5.54
N ARG A 598 33.75 -31.30 5.07
CA ARG A 598 34.17 -31.50 3.68
C ARG A 598 34.40 -32.97 3.35
N SER A 599 35.02 -33.71 4.26
CA SER A 599 35.14 -35.17 4.12
C SER A 599 33.77 -35.85 3.97
N ILE A 600 32.77 -35.43 4.76
CA ILE A 600 31.40 -35.91 4.64
C ILE A 600 30.79 -35.55 3.28
N ARG A 601 30.92 -34.29 2.82
CA ARG A 601 30.41 -33.84 1.52
C ARG A 601 30.99 -34.66 0.36
N VAL A 602 32.27 -35.03 0.42
CA VAL A 602 32.92 -35.87 -0.59
C VAL A 602 32.44 -37.32 -0.51
N ARG A 603 32.26 -37.87 0.69
CA ARG A 603 31.71 -39.24 0.85
C ARG A 603 30.31 -39.39 0.30
N ILE A 604 29.51 -38.31 0.32
CA ILE A 604 28.20 -38.28 -0.33
C ILE A 604 28.34 -38.34 -1.86
N LEU A 605 29.31 -37.63 -2.44
CA LEU A 605 29.60 -37.72 -3.89
C LEU A 605 30.08 -39.12 -4.28
N LEU A 606 30.90 -39.76 -3.44
CA LEU A 606 31.34 -41.15 -3.65
C LEU A 606 30.17 -42.14 -3.53
N ALA A 607 29.26 -41.94 -2.58
CA ALA A 607 28.05 -42.77 -2.46
C ALA A 607 27.16 -42.64 -3.70
N GLU A 608 27.02 -41.43 -4.26
CA GLU A 608 26.30 -41.22 -5.53
C GLU A 608 27.03 -41.87 -6.72
N ALA A 609 28.36 -41.81 -6.76
CA ALA A 609 29.15 -42.52 -7.79
C ALA A 609 28.98 -44.04 -7.68
N ASP A 610 29.01 -44.61 -6.47
CA ASP A 610 28.77 -46.04 -6.25
C ASP A 610 27.34 -46.44 -6.62
N ARG A 611 26.35 -45.59 -6.36
CA ARG A 611 24.96 -45.79 -6.84
C ARG A 611 24.91 -45.85 -8.37
N ARG A 612 25.56 -44.91 -9.06
CA ARG A 612 25.62 -44.88 -10.54
C ARG A 612 26.38 -46.07 -11.15
N ARG A 613 27.30 -46.68 -10.41
CA ARG A 613 27.96 -47.96 -10.76
C ARG A 613 27.09 -49.20 -10.50
N GLY A 614 25.88 -49.05 -10.00
CA GLY A 614 25.00 -50.16 -9.59
C GLY A 614 25.33 -50.77 -8.22
N ARG A 615 26.30 -50.22 -7.47
CA ARG A 615 26.67 -50.69 -6.12
C ARG A 615 25.78 -50.06 -5.04
N THR A 616 24.47 -50.15 -5.19
CA THR A 616 23.47 -49.48 -4.33
C THR A 616 23.59 -49.85 -2.85
N SER A 617 23.92 -51.11 -2.53
CA SER A 617 24.13 -51.58 -1.15
C SER A 617 25.29 -50.84 -0.45
N THR A 618 26.40 -50.65 -1.17
CA THR A 618 27.58 -49.92 -0.65
C THR A 618 27.29 -48.44 -0.45
N ALA A 619 26.55 -47.82 -1.36
CA ALA A 619 26.09 -46.44 -1.27
C ALA A 619 25.18 -46.24 -0.05
N LEU A 620 24.16 -47.09 0.12
CA LEU A 620 23.24 -47.04 1.27
C LEU A 620 23.96 -47.29 2.60
N ALA A 621 24.92 -48.23 2.65
CA ALA A 621 25.73 -48.47 3.85
C ALA A 621 26.63 -47.26 4.20
N CYS A 622 27.16 -46.56 3.20
CA CYS A 622 27.87 -45.30 3.40
C CYS A 622 26.94 -44.22 3.99
N LEU A 623 25.77 -44.01 3.38
CA LEU A 623 24.80 -43.01 3.81
C LEU A 623 24.24 -43.29 5.20
N LYS A 624 23.92 -44.54 5.54
CA LYS A 624 23.48 -44.95 6.89
C LYS A 624 24.55 -44.66 7.94
N ARG A 625 25.84 -44.87 7.63
CA ARG A 625 26.96 -44.52 8.54
C ARG A 625 27.06 -43.00 8.74
N LEU A 626 26.84 -42.21 7.69
CA LEU A 626 26.84 -40.75 7.77
C LEU A 626 25.62 -40.21 8.54
N ALA A 627 24.45 -40.83 8.41
CA ALA A 627 23.22 -40.44 9.10
C ALA A 627 23.30 -40.54 10.63
N LYS A 628 24.21 -41.38 11.17
CA LYS A 628 24.48 -41.47 12.62
C LYS A 628 25.17 -40.22 13.18
N THR A 629 25.69 -39.34 12.32
CA THR A 629 26.32 -38.08 12.73
C THR A 629 25.32 -36.93 12.64
N ALA A 630 25.44 -35.93 13.52
CA ALA A 630 24.61 -34.73 13.45
C ALA A 630 24.99 -33.90 12.21
N LEU A 631 24.23 -34.07 11.12
CA LEU A 631 24.46 -33.40 9.84
C LEU A 631 23.64 -32.11 9.72
N PRO A 632 24.20 -31.04 9.13
CA PRO A 632 23.43 -29.88 8.71
C PRO A 632 22.27 -30.28 7.78
N PRO A 633 21.10 -29.61 7.86
CA PRO A 633 19.93 -29.91 7.02
C PRO A 633 20.25 -30.02 5.53
N ALA A 634 21.02 -29.08 4.96
CA ALA A 634 21.37 -29.11 3.54
C ALA A 634 22.18 -30.35 3.12
N ILE A 635 22.95 -30.93 4.04
CA ILE A 635 23.72 -32.16 3.80
C ILE A 635 22.82 -33.38 4.02
N ARG A 636 21.96 -33.35 5.03
CA ARG A 636 20.98 -34.41 5.30
C ARG A 636 20.05 -34.62 4.11
N PHE A 637 19.51 -33.56 3.52
CA PHE A 637 18.65 -33.66 2.32
C PHE A 637 19.34 -34.31 1.13
N ARG A 638 20.66 -34.08 0.95
CA ARG A 638 21.44 -34.78 -0.08
C ARG A 638 21.56 -36.28 0.21
N CYS A 639 21.79 -36.66 1.46
CA CYS A 639 21.84 -38.06 1.86
C CYS A 639 20.49 -38.75 1.65
N GLU A 640 19.40 -38.10 2.05
CA GLU A 640 18.03 -38.59 1.88
C GLU A 640 17.69 -38.77 0.40
N LEU A 641 18.04 -37.79 -0.45
CA LEU A 641 17.84 -37.90 -1.89
C LEU A 641 18.60 -39.09 -2.48
N ILE A 642 19.91 -39.23 -2.22
CA ILE A 642 20.69 -40.33 -2.79
C ILE A 642 20.19 -41.68 -2.28
N ALA A 643 19.76 -41.77 -1.01
CA ALA A 643 19.14 -42.96 -0.47
C ALA A 643 17.81 -43.28 -1.18
N GLY A 644 16.98 -42.27 -1.45
CA GLY A 644 15.76 -42.40 -2.23
C GLY A 644 16.02 -42.85 -3.67
N LEU A 645 17.02 -42.27 -4.33
CA LEU A 645 17.44 -42.65 -5.69
C LEU A 645 18.06 -44.04 -5.77
N ALA A 646 18.61 -44.56 -4.68
CA ALA A 646 19.13 -45.92 -4.61
C ALA A 646 18.04 -46.97 -4.34
N ALA A 647 16.90 -46.56 -3.76
CA ALA A 647 15.77 -47.41 -3.45
C ALA A 647 14.67 -47.40 -4.53
N ALA A 648 14.62 -46.35 -5.36
CA ALA A 648 13.59 -46.17 -6.38
C ALA A 648 13.92 -46.87 -7.71
N PRO A 649 12.92 -47.42 -8.42
CA PRO A 649 13.08 -47.91 -9.79
C PRO A 649 13.43 -46.76 -10.76
N ALA A 650 14.07 -47.09 -11.89
CA ALA A 650 14.59 -46.11 -12.86
C ALA A 650 13.52 -45.11 -13.35
N GLU A 651 12.28 -45.56 -13.51
CA GLU A 651 11.13 -44.76 -13.95
C GLU A 651 10.66 -43.73 -12.90
N ALA A 652 10.93 -43.97 -11.61
CA ALA A 652 10.51 -43.10 -10.52
C ALA A 652 11.57 -42.07 -10.10
N LEU A 653 12.76 -42.08 -10.72
CA LEU A 653 13.87 -41.20 -10.32
C LEU A 653 13.51 -39.72 -10.42
N SER A 654 12.81 -39.29 -11.47
CA SER A 654 12.37 -37.89 -11.64
C SER A 654 11.41 -37.44 -10.52
N MET A 655 10.48 -38.31 -10.13
CA MET A 655 9.52 -38.04 -9.05
C MET A 655 10.21 -37.93 -7.69
N VAL A 656 11.18 -38.80 -7.42
CA VAL A 656 11.97 -38.78 -6.17
C VAL A 656 12.78 -37.48 -6.07
N VAL A 657 13.42 -37.05 -7.16
CA VAL A 657 14.14 -35.77 -7.22
C VAL A 657 13.18 -34.61 -6.97
N GLY A 658 12.05 -34.56 -7.69
CA GLY A 658 11.05 -33.51 -7.53
C GLY A 658 10.54 -33.38 -6.09
N ARG A 659 10.25 -34.51 -5.44
CA ARG A 659 9.82 -34.55 -4.03
C ARG A 659 10.89 -33.98 -3.09
N HIS A 660 12.14 -34.39 -3.24
CA HIS A 660 13.22 -33.90 -2.37
C HIS A 660 13.58 -32.44 -2.66
N VAL A 661 13.53 -31.98 -3.91
CA VAL A 661 13.75 -30.58 -4.29
C VAL A 661 12.67 -29.70 -3.66
N ALA A 662 11.40 -30.05 -3.81
CA ALA A 662 10.29 -29.28 -3.25
C ALA A 662 10.21 -29.38 -1.71
N GLY A 663 10.55 -30.53 -1.13
CA GLY A 663 10.61 -30.71 0.32
C GLY A 663 11.79 -29.98 1.00
N SER A 664 12.87 -29.70 0.27
CA SER A 664 14.07 -29.02 0.82
C SER A 664 14.25 -27.58 0.36
N GLY A 665 13.56 -27.15 -0.71
CA GLY A 665 13.79 -25.88 -1.39
C GLY A 665 15.14 -25.79 -2.14
N LEU A 666 15.89 -26.89 -2.21
CA LEU A 666 17.23 -26.93 -2.81
C LEU A 666 17.14 -27.38 -4.29
N GLY A 667 16.89 -26.44 -5.20
CA GLY A 667 16.84 -26.70 -6.65
C GLY A 667 18.13 -27.35 -7.20
N ALA A 668 19.30 -27.04 -6.62
CA ALA A 668 20.56 -27.65 -7.04
C ALA A 668 20.65 -29.17 -6.80
N LEU A 669 19.70 -29.77 -6.06
CA LEU A 669 19.64 -31.23 -5.91
C LEU A 669 19.32 -31.95 -7.23
N GLU A 670 18.68 -31.27 -8.19
CA GLU A 670 18.48 -31.80 -9.54
C GLU A 670 19.80 -32.14 -10.24
N LEU A 671 20.92 -31.52 -9.82
CA LEU A 671 22.25 -31.81 -10.35
C LEU A 671 22.80 -33.18 -9.91
N LEU A 672 22.10 -33.91 -9.06
CA LEU A 672 22.46 -35.28 -8.67
C LEU A 672 21.80 -36.35 -9.55
N THR A 673 20.82 -35.98 -10.39
CA THR A 673 20.10 -36.90 -11.32
C THR A 673 20.96 -37.27 -12.55
N PRO A 674 20.83 -38.48 -13.14
CA PRO A 674 21.56 -38.86 -14.35
C PRO A 674 21.31 -37.95 -15.56
N LEU A 675 22.35 -37.72 -16.39
CA LEU A 675 22.32 -36.87 -17.60
C LEU A 675 21.23 -37.29 -18.60
N ALA A 676 21.03 -38.58 -18.85
CA ALA A 676 20.01 -39.08 -19.78
C ALA A 676 18.57 -38.68 -19.41
N ALA A 677 18.29 -38.49 -18.11
CA ALA A 677 17.00 -37.98 -17.63
C ALA A 677 16.89 -36.44 -17.71
N ARG A 678 18.02 -35.73 -17.91
CA ARG A 678 18.06 -34.29 -18.16
C ARG A 678 17.87 -33.98 -19.64
N ASP A 679 18.46 -34.77 -20.54
CA ASP A 679 18.39 -34.55 -21.98
C ASP A 679 16.95 -34.69 -22.53
N ALA A 680 16.15 -35.61 -21.98
CA ALA A 680 14.72 -35.72 -22.29
C ALA A 680 13.93 -34.44 -21.92
N LYS A 681 14.37 -33.71 -20.89
CA LYS A 681 13.78 -32.45 -20.42
C LYS A 681 14.36 -31.21 -21.13
N LEU A 682 15.55 -31.34 -21.73
CA LEU A 682 16.20 -30.32 -22.56
C LEU A 682 15.69 -30.34 -24.01
N LEU A 683 15.34 -31.51 -24.55
CA LEU A 683 14.74 -31.66 -25.90
C LEU A 683 13.23 -31.35 -25.92
N THR A 684 12.56 -31.41 -24.77
CA THR A 684 11.18 -30.94 -24.56
C THR A 684 11.17 -29.61 -23.81
N ALA A 685 12.16 -28.75 -24.07
CA ALA A 685 12.20 -27.40 -23.54
C ALA A 685 11.38 -26.41 -24.40
N SER A 686 10.18 -26.81 -24.84
CA SER A 686 9.06 -25.89 -24.82
C SER A 686 8.53 -25.92 -23.39
N ASP A 687 8.58 -24.78 -22.70
CA ASP A 687 8.17 -24.67 -21.30
C ASP A 687 6.79 -25.35 -21.12
N PRO A 688 6.65 -26.40 -20.27
CA PRO A 688 5.40 -27.16 -20.13
C PRO A 688 4.21 -26.30 -19.69
N SER A 689 4.46 -25.04 -19.32
CA SER A 689 3.46 -24.00 -19.16
C SER A 689 2.76 -23.65 -20.48
N VAL A 690 3.48 -23.52 -21.60
CA VAL A 690 3.00 -22.98 -22.88
C VAL A 690 2.06 -23.95 -23.59
N ASP A 691 2.39 -25.24 -23.68
CA ASP A 691 1.51 -26.23 -24.33
C ASP A 691 0.18 -26.40 -23.58
N HIS A 692 0.20 -26.28 -22.24
CA HIS A 692 -1.01 -26.30 -21.41
C HIS A 692 -1.82 -25.01 -21.54
N ILE A 693 -1.17 -23.85 -21.66
CA ILE A 693 -1.82 -22.56 -21.92
C ILE A 693 -2.51 -22.59 -23.28
N VAL A 694 -1.84 -23.10 -24.32
CA VAL A 694 -2.39 -23.25 -25.67
C VAL A 694 -3.60 -24.19 -25.68
N ALA A 695 -3.55 -25.30 -24.93
CA ALA A 695 -4.70 -26.20 -24.77
C ALA A 695 -5.89 -25.56 -24.02
N ILE A 696 -5.63 -24.78 -22.96
CA ILE A 696 -6.66 -24.03 -22.22
C ILE A 696 -7.27 -22.95 -23.13
N MET A 697 -6.45 -22.25 -23.91
CA MET A 697 -6.92 -21.25 -24.87
C MET A 697 -7.78 -21.87 -25.98
N HIS A 698 -7.41 -23.05 -26.50
CA HIS A 698 -8.23 -23.78 -27.47
C HIS A 698 -9.58 -24.23 -26.88
N LEU A 699 -9.63 -24.72 -25.64
CA LEU A 699 -10.87 -25.10 -24.95
C LEU A 699 -11.81 -23.90 -24.73
N CYS A 700 -11.26 -22.72 -24.43
CA CYS A 700 -12.04 -21.50 -24.29
C CYS A 700 -12.56 -20.94 -25.64
N GLN A 701 -12.09 -21.46 -26.77
CA GLN A 701 -12.46 -20.99 -28.11
C GLN A 701 -13.46 -21.91 -28.83
N THR A 702 -13.62 -23.16 -28.42
CA THR A 702 -14.36 -24.18 -29.20
C THR A 702 -15.70 -24.63 -28.62
N ALA A 703 -16.01 -24.31 -27.36
CA ALA A 703 -17.18 -24.86 -26.67
C ALA A 703 -18.31 -23.83 -26.47
N GLU A 704 -19.56 -24.31 -26.63
CA GLU A 704 -20.78 -23.49 -26.64
C GLU A 704 -21.35 -23.17 -25.25
N ASP A 705 -20.99 -23.95 -24.21
CA ASP A 705 -21.45 -23.79 -22.82
C ASP A 705 -20.33 -23.27 -21.89
N GLU A 706 -20.52 -22.07 -21.34
CA GLU A 706 -19.52 -21.37 -20.52
C GLU A 706 -19.19 -22.09 -19.20
N LEU A 707 -20.16 -22.76 -18.57
CA LEU A 707 -19.92 -23.46 -17.29
C LEU A 707 -19.20 -24.79 -17.50
N ALA A 708 -19.50 -25.50 -18.60
CA ALA A 708 -18.80 -26.72 -18.99
C ALA A 708 -17.32 -26.44 -19.31
N VAL A 709 -17.04 -25.32 -20.00
CA VAL A 709 -15.67 -24.86 -20.27
C VAL A 709 -14.90 -24.58 -18.98
N LEU A 710 -15.48 -23.81 -18.07
CA LEU A 710 -14.83 -23.48 -16.80
C LEU A 710 -14.56 -24.74 -15.95
N LYS A 711 -15.44 -25.75 -16.01
CA LYS A 711 -15.23 -27.03 -15.33
C LYS A 711 -14.06 -27.83 -15.91
N ASN A 712 -13.95 -27.90 -17.23
CA ASN A 712 -12.83 -28.56 -17.91
C ASN A 712 -11.50 -27.85 -17.62
N VAL A 713 -11.50 -26.51 -17.57
CA VAL A 713 -10.32 -25.73 -17.17
C VAL A 713 -9.94 -26.01 -15.71
N CYS A 714 -10.90 -26.07 -14.78
CA CYS A 714 -10.64 -26.45 -13.38
C CYS A 714 -9.98 -27.82 -13.26
N SER A 715 -10.50 -28.85 -13.97
CA SER A 715 -9.92 -30.20 -13.93
C SER A 715 -8.48 -30.23 -14.41
N ARG A 716 -8.18 -29.51 -15.49
CA ARG A 716 -6.84 -29.49 -16.09
C ARG A 716 -5.83 -28.73 -15.23
N VAL A 717 -6.25 -27.62 -14.63
CA VAL A 717 -5.44 -26.85 -13.67
C VAL A 717 -5.20 -27.66 -12.39
N ARG A 718 -6.20 -28.43 -11.94
CA ARG A 718 -6.08 -29.32 -10.77
C ARG A 718 -5.03 -30.41 -10.99
N GLU A 719 -5.08 -31.05 -12.16
CA GLU A 719 -4.07 -32.05 -12.57
C GLU A 719 -2.67 -31.44 -12.67
N GLN A 720 -2.53 -30.29 -13.34
CA GLN A 720 -1.25 -29.61 -13.55
C GLN A 720 -0.59 -29.15 -12.25
N LEU A 721 -1.37 -28.70 -11.27
CA LEU A 721 -0.88 -28.22 -9.99
C LEU A 721 -0.81 -29.32 -8.92
N HIS A 722 -1.24 -30.55 -9.24
CA HIS A 722 -1.47 -31.62 -8.27
C HIS A 722 -2.28 -31.12 -7.05
N ALA A 723 -3.28 -30.28 -7.32
CA ALA A 723 -4.13 -29.68 -6.31
C ALA A 723 -5.22 -30.66 -5.86
N LEU A 724 -5.62 -30.55 -4.60
CA LEU A 724 -6.74 -31.28 -4.03
C LEU A 724 -8.08 -30.78 -4.59
N GLY A 725 -8.16 -29.49 -4.91
CA GLY A 725 -9.34 -28.86 -5.53
C GLY A 725 -9.00 -27.52 -6.19
N VAL A 726 -9.74 -27.17 -7.24
CA VAL A 726 -9.63 -25.91 -7.99
C VAL A 726 -11.02 -25.35 -8.26
N ALA A 727 -11.21 -24.04 -8.11
CA ALA A 727 -12.51 -23.41 -8.28
C ALA A 727 -12.44 -21.98 -8.86
N PHE A 728 -13.42 -21.64 -9.70
CA PHE A 728 -13.65 -20.29 -10.21
C PHE A 728 -14.77 -19.60 -9.42
N PHE A 729 -14.51 -18.35 -9.04
CA PHE A 729 -15.47 -17.48 -8.39
C PHE A 729 -15.66 -16.20 -9.20
N ALA A 730 -16.89 -15.66 -9.23
CA ALA A 730 -17.21 -14.34 -9.77
C ALA A 730 -17.20 -13.29 -8.65
N ALA A 731 -16.70 -12.10 -8.95
CA ALA A 731 -16.71 -10.96 -8.05
C ALA A 731 -18.08 -10.25 -8.10
N ILE A 732 -18.65 -9.98 -6.91
CA ILE A 732 -19.94 -9.30 -6.71
C ILE A 732 -19.70 -8.12 -5.75
N PRO A 733 -20.48 -7.02 -5.81
CA PRO A 733 -20.23 -5.82 -5.00
C PRO A 733 -20.10 -6.03 -3.48
N ARG A 734 -20.56 -7.16 -2.92
CA ARG A 734 -20.45 -7.51 -1.49
C ARG A 734 -19.84 -8.88 -1.21
N GLY A 735 -19.12 -9.48 -2.17
CA GLY A 735 -18.48 -10.77 -1.96
C GLY A 735 -18.07 -11.49 -3.24
N CYS A 736 -18.10 -12.82 -3.19
CA CYS A 736 -17.77 -13.67 -4.32
C CYS A 736 -18.72 -14.87 -4.40
N ASP A 737 -19.23 -15.15 -5.59
CA ASP A 737 -20.06 -16.31 -5.85
C ASP A 737 -19.28 -17.39 -6.57
N LEU A 738 -19.48 -18.64 -6.14
CA LEU A 738 -18.86 -19.79 -6.78
C LEU A 738 -19.52 -20.02 -8.15
N LEU A 739 -18.73 -19.98 -9.21
CA LEU A 739 -19.18 -20.34 -10.56
C LEU A 739 -19.08 -21.85 -10.77
N VAL A 740 -17.90 -22.43 -10.55
CA VAL A 740 -17.60 -23.85 -10.76
C VAL A 740 -16.49 -24.31 -9.81
N GLU A 741 -16.59 -25.51 -9.24
CA GLU A 741 -15.49 -26.20 -8.54
C GLU A 741 -15.23 -27.59 -9.13
N ASP A 742 -13.98 -28.03 -9.06
CA ASP A 742 -13.56 -29.41 -9.29
C ASP A 742 -12.62 -29.88 -8.18
N GLY A 743 -12.94 -31.02 -7.55
CA GLY A 743 -12.20 -31.56 -6.40
C GLY A 743 -12.66 -31.01 -5.04
N ALA A 744 -11.72 -30.80 -4.12
CA ALA A 744 -12.04 -30.39 -2.75
C ALA A 744 -12.54 -28.94 -2.65
N ARG A 745 -13.59 -28.73 -1.85
CA ARG A 745 -14.23 -27.43 -1.62
C ARG A 745 -13.22 -26.37 -1.14
N ILE A 746 -13.25 -25.21 -1.79
CA ILE A 746 -12.36 -24.08 -1.50
C ILE A 746 -13.08 -23.06 -0.62
N ASP A 747 -12.39 -22.53 0.39
CA ASP A 747 -12.93 -21.51 1.29
C ASP A 747 -13.06 -20.15 0.58
N ARG A 748 -14.14 -19.42 0.87
CA ARG A 748 -14.37 -18.10 0.29
C ARG A 748 -13.38 -17.05 0.82
N ALA A 749 -12.74 -17.28 1.96
CA ALA A 749 -11.80 -16.33 2.55
C ALA A 749 -10.59 -16.03 1.66
N ILE A 750 -10.01 -17.03 0.99
CA ILE A 750 -8.87 -16.79 0.08
C ILE A 750 -9.31 -16.06 -1.19
N VAL A 751 -10.53 -16.33 -1.67
CA VAL A 751 -11.13 -15.69 -2.84
C VAL A 751 -11.30 -14.19 -2.58
N VAL A 752 -11.91 -13.81 -1.45
CA VAL A 752 -12.12 -12.41 -1.06
C VAL A 752 -10.79 -11.68 -0.91
N ARG A 753 -9.77 -12.35 -0.36
CA ARG A 753 -8.42 -11.79 -0.27
C ARG A 753 -7.78 -11.57 -1.64
N ALA A 754 -7.93 -12.50 -2.59
CA ALA A 754 -7.36 -12.35 -3.93
C ALA A 754 -8.08 -11.25 -4.72
N LEU A 755 -9.40 -11.13 -4.54
CA LEU A 755 -10.20 -10.06 -5.13
C LEU A 755 -9.84 -8.68 -4.56
N ALA A 756 -9.69 -8.56 -3.24
CA ALA A 756 -9.33 -7.32 -2.56
C ALA A 756 -7.88 -6.88 -2.85
N ALA A 757 -6.95 -7.84 -2.88
CA ALA A 757 -5.55 -7.56 -3.21
C ALA A 757 -5.37 -7.23 -4.70
N GLY A 758 -6.26 -7.70 -5.59
CA GLY A 758 -6.12 -7.57 -7.04
C GLY A 758 -4.85 -8.21 -7.60
N ALA A 759 -4.11 -8.99 -6.81
CA ALA A 759 -2.88 -9.66 -7.21
C ALA A 759 -2.98 -11.14 -6.86
N SER A 760 -2.23 -11.98 -7.59
CA SER A 760 -2.20 -13.40 -7.31
C SER A 760 -1.55 -13.65 -5.94
N ILE A 761 -2.28 -14.34 -5.08
CA ILE A 761 -1.83 -14.80 -3.79
C ILE A 761 -1.08 -16.11 -4.03
N ALA A 762 0.24 -16.04 -3.82
CA ALA A 762 1.09 -17.22 -3.87
C ALA A 762 0.62 -18.28 -2.85
N PRO A 763 0.93 -19.57 -3.08
CA PRO A 763 0.56 -20.63 -2.16
C PRO A 763 1.10 -20.32 -0.77
N HIS A 764 0.18 -20.11 0.17
CA HIS A 764 0.50 -19.76 1.53
C HIS A 764 -0.37 -20.60 2.46
N GLN A 765 0.21 -20.97 3.59
CA GLN A 765 -0.47 -21.80 4.57
C GLN A 765 -1.29 -20.90 5.49
N VAL A 766 -2.58 -21.15 5.55
CA VAL A 766 -3.50 -20.49 6.49
C VAL A 766 -4.01 -21.60 7.40
N GLU A 767 -3.65 -21.52 8.67
CA GLU A 767 -3.88 -22.57 9.66
C GLU A 767 -3.31 -23.93 9.17
N ASP A 768 -4.18 -24.90 8.88
CA ASP A 768 -3.84 -26.26 8.44
C ASP A 768 -4.18 -26.51 6.95
N ARG A 769 -4.48 -25.45 6.20
CA ARG A 769 -4.89 -25.51 4.79
C ARG A 769 -3.90 -24.74 3.94
N LEU A 770 -3.48 -25.34 2.83
CA LEU A 770 -2.60 -24.69 1.87
C LEU A 770 -3.40 -24.27 0.65
N GLU A 771 -3.48 -22.97 0.40
CA GLU A 771 -4.33 -22.41 -0.64
C GLU A 771 -3.59 -21.29 -1.41
N ALA A 772 -3.95 -21.13 -2.68
CA ALA A 772 -3.48 -20.07 -3.56
C ALA A 772 -4.63 -19.57 -4.41
N ALA A 773 -4.55 -18.33 -4.86
CA ALA A 773 -5.62 -17.73 -5.64
C ALA A 773 -5.06 -16.69 -6.60
N ALA A 774 -5.58 -16.64 -7.81
CA ALA A 774 -5.26 -15.61 -8.79
C ALA A 774 -6.53 -14.84 -9.21
N PRO A 775 -6.48 -13.51 -9.25
CA PRO A 775 -7.59 -12.70 -9.71
C PRO A 775 -7.79 -12.90 -11.22
N VAL A 776 -9.04 -13.08 -11.62
CA VAL A 776 -9.49 -13.08 -13.01
C VAL A 776 -9.79 -11.63 -13.40
N ARG A 777 -9.05 -11.11 -14.38
CA ARG A 777 -9.15 -9.72 -14.84
C ARG A 777 -9.59 -9.66 -16.30
N TYR A 778 -10.56 -8.81 -16.59
CA TYR A 778 -11.06 -8.59 -17.94
C TYR A 778 -11.42 -7.11 -18.11
N GLY A 779 -10.97 -6.47 -19.20
CA GLY A 779 -11.25 -5.05 -19.46
C GLY A 779 -10.72 -4.08 -18.39
N GLY A 780 -9.64 -4.42 -17.68
CA GLY A 780 -9.06 -3.58 -16.61
C GLY A 780 -9.69 -3.73 -15.23
N ALA A 781 -10.78 -4.50 -15.09
CA ALA A 781 -11.44 -4.78 -13.82
C ALA A 781 -11.21 -6.23 -13.36
N THR A 782 -11.10 -6.45 -12.05
CA THR A 782 -11.11 -7.80 -11.46
C THR A 782 -12.55 -8.31 -11.37
N ILE A 783 -12.87 -9.32 -12.18
CA ILE A 783 -14.24 -9.84 -12.35
C ILE A 783 -14.48 -11.16 -11.59
N GLY A 784 -13.43 -11.76 -11.03
CA GLY A 784 -13.49 -13.05 -10.36
C GLY A 784 -12.13 -13.50 -9.83
N ALA A 785 -12.02 -14.71 -9.30
CA ALA A 785 -10.75 -15.32 -8.91
C ALA A 785 -10.76 -16.84 -9.14
N LEU A 786 -9.61 -17.37 -9.56
CA LEU A 786 -9.33 -18.80 -9.69
C LEU A 786 -8.49 -19.24 -8.50
N CYS A 787 -8.97 -20.23 -7.75
CA CYS A 787 -8.33 -20.68 -6.52
C CYS A 787 -7.94 -22.16 -6.62
N ALA A 788 -6.87 -22.53 -5.94
CA ALA A 788 -6.42 -23.91 -5.80
C ALA A 788 -6.08 -24.22 -4.34
N ARG A 789 -6.40 -25.44 -3.91
CA ARG A 789 -6.13 -25.95 -2.57
C ARG A 789 -5.29 -27.22 -2.64
N TRP A 790 -4.34 -27.39 -1.73
CA TRP A 790 -3.54 -28.60 -1.58
C TRP A 790 -3.67 -29.18 -0.17
N ALA A 791 -3.34 -30.46 -0.02
CA ALA A 791 -3.20 -31.07 1.30
C ALA A 791 -2.02 -30.45 2.08
N PRO A 792 -2.15 -30.24 3.40
CA PRO A 792 -1.04 -29.84 4.25
C PRO A 792 0.11 -30.85 4.15
N GLY A 793 1.34 -30.36 4.01
CA GLY A 793 2.55 -31.20 3.85
C GLY A 793 2.86 -31.66 2.42
N SER A 794 2.12 -31.23 1.41
CA SER A 794 2.44 -31.55 0.00
C SER A 794 3.87 -31.04 -0.35
N MET A 795 4.63 -31.80 -1.16
CA MET A 795 6.01 -31.47 -1.56
C MET A 795 6.08 -31.26 -3.08
N TYR A 796 5.13 -30.55 -3.68
CA TYR A 796 5.20 -30.20 -5.10
C TYR A 796 5.80 -28.80 -5.28
N ASP A 797 6.49 -28.56 -6.40
CA ASP A 797 7.07 -27.25 -6.73
C ASP A 797 5.94 -26.24 -7.01
N ARG A 798 5.73 -25.36 -6.03
CA ARG A 798 4.67 -24.37 -5.98
C ARG A 798 5.09 -22.99 -6.48
N SER A 799 6.37 -22.83 -6.84
CA SER A 799 6.88 -21.58 -7.39
C SER A 799 6.13 -21.17 -8.66
N ARG A 800 5.66 -22.16 -9.42
CA ARG A 800 4.88 -21.98 -10.66
C ARG A 800 3.38 -21.84 -10.43
N ALA A 801 2.85 -22.14 -9.24
CA ALA A 801 1.41 -22.17 -9.00
C ALA A 801 0.76 -20.79 -9.15
N ALA A 802 1.41 -19.73 -8.67
CA ALA A 802 0.94 -18.36 -8.88
C ALA A 802 0.90 -18.02 -10.38
N THR A 803 1.91 -18.41 -11.15
CA THR A 803 1.99 -18.17 -12.59
C THR A 803 0.92 -18.95 -13.35
N VAL A 804 0.78 -20.25 -13.10
CA VAL A 804 -0.21 -21.11 -13.75
C VAL A 804 -1.63 -20.63 -13.45
N LEU A 805 -1.94 -20.31 -12.19
CA LEU A 805 -3.25 -19.76 -11.81
C LEU A 805 -3.49 -18.40 -12.47
N THR A 806 -2.48 -17.52 -12.54
CA THR A 806 -2.62 -16.19 -13.17
C THR A 806 -2.86 -16.30 -14.67
N VAL A 807 -2.15 -17.19 -15.36
CA VAL A 807 -2.34 -17.36 -16.81
C VAL A 807 -3.65 -18.08 -17.13
N ALA A 808 -4.01 -19.12 -16.38
CA ALA A 808 -5.32 -19.78 -16.54
C ALA A 808 -6.48 -18.83 -16.21
N ALA A 809 -6.34 -17.97 -15.19
CA ALA A 809 -7.29 -16.92 -14.88
C ALA A 809 -7.42 -15.89 -16.02
N ALA A 810 -6.32 -15.50 -16.65
CA ALA A 810 -6.34 -14.58 -17.79
C ALA A 810 -6.97 -15.21 -19.04
N ALA A 811 -6.64 -16.48 -19.34
CA ALA A 811 -7.20 -17.20 -20.49
C ALA A 811 -8.71 -17.45 -20.35
N ALA A 812 -9.18 -17.78 -19.14
CA ALA A 812 -10.60 -18.00 -18.85
C ALA A 812 -11.39 -16.70 -18.62
N ALA A 813 -10.74 -15.53 -18.57
CA ALA A 813 -11.36 -14.25 -18.23
C ALA A 813 -12.58 -13.86 -19.09
N PRO A 814 -12.60 -14.05 -20.42
CA PRO A 814 -13.78 -13.77 -21.24
C PRO A 814 -14.99 -14.63 -20.84
N VAL A 815 -14.74 -15.92 -20.55
CA VAL A 815 -15.77 -16.90 -20.17
C VAL A 815 -16.30 -16.64 -18.76
N VAL A 816 -15.42 -16.31 -17.81
CA VAL A 816 -15.80 -15.87 -16.45
C VAL A 816 -16.59 -14.57 -16.50
N SER A 817 -16.27 -13.64 -17.41
CA SER A 817 -17.02 -12.40 -17.58
C SER A 817 -18.44 -12.67 -18.06
N ALA A 818 -18.60 -13.56 -19.05
CA ALA A 818 -19.90 -13.96 -19.58
C ALA A 818 -20.74 -14.71 -18.52
N ALA A 819 -20.15 -15.70 -17.83
CA ALA A 819 -20.82 -16.45 -16.77
C ALA A 819 -21.19 -15.57 -15.56
N GLY A 820 -20.31 -14.65 -15.17
CA GLY A 820 -20.53 -13.69 -14.09
C GLY A 820 -21.52 -12.58 -14.46
N ALA A 821 -21.67 -12.22 -15.73
CA ALA A 821 -22.72 -11.30 -16.18
C ALA A 821 -24.10 -11.94 -16.10
N ARG A 822 -24.25 -13.22 -16.48
CA ARG A 822 -25.51 -13.97 -16.33
C ARG A 822 -25.95 -14.08 -14.86
N ARG A 823 -25.03 -14.37 -13.93
CA ARG A 823 -25.35 -14.43 -12.49
C ARG A 823 -25.54 -13.06 -11.81
N ARG A 824 -24.90 -12.00 -12.27
CA ARG A 824 -25.15 -10.63 -11.76
C ARG A 824 -26.54 -10.11 -12.12
N CYS A 825 -27.15 -10.64 -13.17
CA CYS A 825 -28.58 -10.44 -13.43
C CYS A 825 -29.49 -11.17 -12.41
N GLU A 826 -28.98 -12.11 -11.61
CA GLU A 826 -29.76 -12.85 -10.60
C GLU A 826 -29.57 -12.33 -9.16
N VAL A 827 -28.54 -11.52 -8.85
CA VAL A 827 -28.27 -11.04 -7.46
C VAL A 827 -27.93 -9.53 -7.41
N LEU A 828 -28.92 -8.69 -7.08
CA LEU A 828 -28.77 -7.26 -6.76
C LEU A 828 -29.44 -6.94 -5.41
N PRO A 829 -28.72 -6.35 -4.42
CA PRO A 829 -29.36 -5.77 -3.24
C PRO A 829 -29.94 -4.41 -3.65
N ILE A 830 -31.22 -4.43 -4.02
CA ILE A 830 -32.11 -3.29 -4.27
C ILE A 830 -31.54 -2.27 -5.29
N ALA A 831 -31.85 -2.51 -6.57
CA ALA A 831 -31.44 -1.69 -7.71
C ALA A 831 -31.89 -0.22 -7.59
N PHE A 832 -30.93 0.71 -7.53
CA PHE A 832 -31.12 2.07 -8.01
C PHE A 832 -30.94 2.07 -9.53
N ASP A 833 -32.02 2.31 -10.27
CA ASP A 833 -32.01 2.39 -11.74
C ASP A 833 -31.40 3.73 -12.27
N LEU A 834 -30.90 4.60 -11.38
CA LEU A 834 -30.32 5.92 -11.68
C LEU A 834 -28.82 5.86 -12.00
N ARG A 835 -28.49 5.89 -13.30
CA ARG A 835 -27.10 5.86 -13.82
C ARG A 835 -26.56 7.27 -14.10
N GLY A 836 -25.29 7.49 -13.77
CA GLY A 836 -24.57 8.77 -13.95
C GLY A 836 -23.29 8.84 -13.10
N ILE A 837 -22.32 9.63 -13.58
CA ILE A 837 -20.99 9.90 -13.03
C ILE A 837 -20.81 11.37 -12.60
N THR A 838 -21.71 12.28 -12.99
CA THR A 838 -21.61 13.70 -12.62
C THR A 838 -21.84 13.95 -11.11
N PRO A 839 -21.25 15.01 -10.54
CA PRO A 839 -21.52 15.42 -9.16
C PRO A 839 -23.01 15.65 -8.89
N ALA A 840 -23.76 16.19 -9.86
CA ALA A 840 -25.20 16.42 -9.74
C ALA A 840 -26.00 15.12 -9.51
N ILE A 841 -25.62 14.01 -10.16
CA ILE A 841 -26.22 12.69 -9.88
C ILE A 841 -25.76 12.13 -8.52
N GLY A 842 -24.52 12.41 -8.11
CA GLY A 842 -24.03 12.08 -6.77
C GLY A 842 -24.84 12.76 -5.67
N GLU A 843 -25.08 14.07 -5.80
CA GLU A 843 -25.93 14.85 -4.88
C GLU A 843 -27.38 14.37 -4.89
N LEU A 844 -27.93 14.03 -6.07
CA LEU A 844 -29.28 13.47 -6.19
C LEU A 844 -29.40 12.13 -5.44
N ARG A 845 -28.40 11.23 -5.53
CA ARG A 845 -28.39 9.96 -4.78
C ARG A 845 -28.37 10.19 -3.28
N LEU A 846 -27.53 11.12 -2.79
CA LEU A 846 -27.51 11.48 -1.37
C LEU A 846 -28.83 12.09 -0.90
N ALA A 847 -29.47 12.91 -1.73
CA ALA A 847 -30.79 13.46 -1.43
C ALA A 847 -31.87 12.36 -1.36
N ILE A 848 -31.82 11.38 -2.27
CA ILE A 848 -32.70 10.20 -2.26
C ILE A 848 -32.50 9.38 -0.99
N GLU A 849 -31.26 9.12 -0.57
CA GLU A 849 -30.96 8.37 0.66
C GLU A 849 -31.49 9.06 1.91
N ARG A 850 -31.25 10.38 2.03
CA ARG A 850 -31.78 11.19 3.13
C ARG A 850 -33.30 11.21 3.13
N ALA A 851 -33.91 11.38 1.96
CA ALA A 851 -35.36 11.36 1.82
C ALA A 851 -35.91 9.98 2.20
N ALA A 852 -35.30 8.89 1.73
CA ALA A 852 -35.76 7.53 1.98
C ALA A 852 -35.81 7.18 3.48
N ALA A 853 -34.84 7.66 4.26
CA ALA A 853 -34.79 7.47 5.72
C ALA A 853 -35.88 8.24 6.48
N ALA A 854 -36.37 9.36 5.92
CA ALA A 854 -37.41 10.17 6.54
C ALA A 854 -38.83 9.63 6.23
N PRO A 855 -39.78 9.66 7.18
CA PRO A 855 -41.16 9.24 6.94
C PRO A 855 -42.03 10.30 6.24
N PHE A 856 -41.47 11.48 5.94
CA PHE A 856 -42.20 12.62 5.39
C PHE A 856 -42.52 12.48 3.89
N SER A 857 -43.44 13.33 3.43
CA SER A 857 -43.78 13.50 2.02
C SER A 857 -42.59 14.05 1.23
N VAL A 858 -42.47 13.62 -0.03
CA VAL A 858 -41.37 14.04 -0.91
C VAL A 858 -41.96 14.59 -2.20
N LEU A 859 -41.55 15.80 -2.59
CA LEU A 859 -41.89 16.42 -3.86
C LEU A 859 -40.68 16.34 -4.81
N VAL A 860 -40.86 15.60 -5.91
CA VAL A 860 -39.87 15.43 -6.98
C VAL A 860 -40.19 16.39 -8.12
N THR A 861 -39.34 17.38 -8.32
CA THR A 861 -39.47 18.38 -9.38
C THR A 861 -38.50 18.07 -10.51
N GLY A 862 -38.90 18.34 -11.75
CA GLY A 862 -38.02 18.21 -12.89
C GLY A 862 -38.77 18.08 -14.21
N GLU A 863 -38.06 18.31 -15.30
CA GLU A 863 -38.62 18.25 -16.65
C GLU A 863 -39.20 16.88 -16.99
N SER A 864 -40.06 16.84 -18.00
CA SER A 864 -40.57 15.58 -18.53
C SER A 864 -39.42 14.72 -19.08
N GLY A 865 -39.50 13.40 -18.84
CA GLY A 865 -38.50 12.45 -19.31
C GLY A 865 -37.16 12.45 -18.56
N SER A 866 -37.02 13.17 -17.44
CA SER A 866 -35.77 13.26 -16.65
C SER A 866 -35.51 12.08 -15.71
N GLY A 867 -36.53 11.24 -15.44
CA GLY A 867 -36.43 10.05 -14.58
C GLY A 867 -37.11 10.15 -13.21
N LYS A 868 -38.10 11.03 -13.04
CA LYS A 868 -38.82 11.24 -11.75
C LYS A 868 -39.41 9.98 -11.13
N GLU A 869 -39.98 9.08 -11.93
CA GLU A 869 -40.50 7.80 -11.45
C GLU A 869 -39.40 6.89 -10.88
N LEU A 870 -38.20 6.89 -11.51
CA LEU A 870 -37.05 6.12 -11.01
C LEU A 870 -36.59 6.65 -9.64
N VAL A 871 -36.64 7.98 -9.45
CA VAL A 871 -36.37 8.62 -8.15
C VAL A 871 -37.40 8.19 -7.10
N ALA A 872 -38.69 8.15 -7.44
CA ALA A 872 -39.72 7.70 -6.52
C ALA A 872 -39.58 6.22 -6.13
N ARG A 873 -39.32 5.35 -7.12
CA ARG A 873 -39.04 3.92 -6.89
C ARG A 873 -37.80 3.73 -6.03
N ALA A 874 -36.76 4.53 -6.27
CA ALA A 874 -35.53 4.54 -5.47
C ALA A 874 -35.78 4.92 -4.01
N ILE A 875 -36.56 5.97 -3.75
CA ILE A 875 -36.93 6.40 -2.39
C ILE A 875 -37.69 5.29 -1.65
N HIS A 876 -38.67 4.67 -2.31
CA HIS A 876 -39.45 3.58 -1.72
C HIS A 876 -38.57 2.36 -1.40
N ARG A 877 -37.76 1.94 -2.37
CA ARG A 877 -36.84 0.80 -2.27
C ARG A 877 -35.79 0.96 -1.16
N ALA A 878 -35.30 2.18 -0.95
CA ALA A 878 -34.31 2.51 0.07
C ALA A 878 -34.93 2.80 1.46
N GLY A 879 -36.25 3.00 1.53
CA GLY A 879 -36.95 3.39 2.74
C GLY A 879 -37.40 2.21 3.62
N PRO A 880 -37.92 2.51 4.83
CA PRO A 880 -38.39 1.49 5.77
C PRO A 880 -39.61 0.71 5.26
N ARG A 881 -40.33 1.23 4.26
CA ARG A 881 -41.53 0.63 3.64
C ARG A 881 -41.23 -0.19 2.37
N ARG A 882 -39.97 -0.56 2.12
CA ARG A 882 -39.54 -1.27 0.88
C ARG A 882 -40.22 -2.62 0.59
N GLU A 883 -40.71 -3.29 1.62
CA GLU A 883 -41.45 -4.58 1.49
C GLU A 883 -42.98 -4.36 1.41
N ARG A 884 -43.43 -3.11 1.51
CA ARG A 884 -44.85 -2.74 1.47
C ARG A 884 -45.24 -2.30 0.06
N PRO A 885 -46.55 -2.19 -0.25
CA PRO A 885 -46.99 -1.81 -1.60
C PRO A 885 -46.41 -0.47 -2.05
N PHE A 886 -45.95 -0.43 -3.31
CA PHE A 886 -45.64 0.80 -4.03
C PHE A 886 -46.68 0.99 -5.12
N CYS A 887 -47.70 1.80 -4.84
CA CYS A 887 -48.75 2.10 -5.79
C CYS A 887 -48.39 3.37 -6.57
N THR A 888 -48.68 3.39 -7.86
CA THR A 888 -48.38 4.52 -8.75
C THR A 888 -49.66 4.99 -9.43
N LEU A 889 -49.92 6.29 -9.42
CA LEU A 889 -51.00 6.91 -10.19
C LEU A 889 -50.48 8.11 -10.96
N ASN A 890 -50.76 8.17 -12.26
CA ASN A 890 -50.51 9.35 -13.08
C ASN A 890 -51.79 10.19 -13.16
N CYS A 891 -51.77 11.35 -12.54
CA CYS A 891 -52.92 12.25 -12.46
C CYS A 891 -53.29 12.87 -13.81
N ALA A 892 -52.35 12.97 -14.76
CA ALA A 892 -52.62 13.51 -16.09
C ALA A 892 -53.36 12.53 -17.03
N ALA A 893 -53.45 11.25 -16.67
CA ALA A 893 -53.93 10.20 -17.57
C ALA A 893 -55.45 9.93 -17.49
N LEU A 894 -56.16 10.53 -16.53
CA LEU A 894 -57.57 10.23 -16.24
C LEU A 894 -58.42 11.51 -16.21
N PRO A 895 -59.71 11.45 -16.59
CA PRO A 895 -60.67 12.53 -16.36
C PRO A 895 -60.93 12.77 -14.86
N ASP A 896 -61.26 13.99 -14.48
CA ASP A 896 -61.44 14.45 -13.09
C ASP A 896 -62.33 13.53 -12.23
N ASP A 897 -63.49 13.10 -12.74
CA ASP A 897 -64.43 12.24 -12.01
C ASP A 897 -63.86 10.83 -11.75
N LEU A 898 -63.04 10.32 -12.68
CA LEU A 898 -62.39 9.01 -12.55
C LEU A 898 -61.16 9.07 -11.66
N ILE A 899 -60.45 10.21 -11.62
CA ILE A 899 -59.33 10.43 -10.68
C ILE A 899 -59.82 10.29 -9.24
N GLU A 900 -60.96 10.89 -8.90
CA GLU A 900 -61.51 10.77 -7.54
C GLU A 900 -61.90 9.33 -7.19
N ALA A 901 -62.54 8.62 -8.12
CA ALA A 901 -62.95 7.24 -7.92
C ALA A 901 -61.76 6.27 -7.81
N GLU A 902 -60.67 6.49 -8.56
CA GLU A 902 -59.44 5.68 -8.46
C GLU A 902 -58.65 6.02 -7.19
N LEU A 903 -58.45 7.30 -6.83
CA LEU A 903 -57.71 7.67 -5.62
C LEU A 903 -58.38 7.17 -4.34
N PHE A 904 -59.68 7.43 -4.19
CA PHE A 904 -60.39 7.22 -2.92
C PHE A 904 -61.30 5.99 -2.91
N GLY A 905 -61.54 5.36 -4.06
CA GLY A 905 -62.49 4.26 -4.19
C GLY A 905 -63.93 4.77 -4.27
N HIS A 906 -64.84 3.87 -4.61
CA HIS A 906 -66.28 4.18 -4.70
C HIS A 906 -67.15 3.05 -4.16
N ALA A 907 -68.29 3.42 -3.62
CA ALA A 907 -69.35 2.49 -3.25
C ALA A 907 -70.30 2.23 -4.44
N ARG A 908 -71.00 1.10 -4.40
CA ARG A 908 -72.00 0.72 -5.38
C ARG A 908 -73.07 1.81 -5.47
N GLY A 909 -73.31 2.29 -6.69
CA GLY A 909 -74.27 3.36 -6.97
C GLY A 909 -73.73 4.80 -6.80
N ALA A 910 -72.42 4.99 -6.60
CA ALA A 910 -71.82 6.32 -6.48
C ALA A 910 -71.89 7.16 -7.78
N PHE A 911 -71.86 6.52 -8.94
CA PHE A 911 -72.04 7.13 -10.27
C PHE A 911 -72.56 6.09 -11.28
N THR A 912 -72.96 6.53 -12.48
CA THR A 912 -73.44 5.65 -13.56
C THR A 912 -72.31 4.72 -14.02
N GLY A 913 -72.38 3.43 -13.64
CA GLY A 913 -71.34 2.42 -13.91
C GLY A 913 -70.71 1.80 -12.66
N ALA A 914 -70.98 2.33 -11.46
CA ALA A 914 -70.51 1.78 -10.18
C ALA A 914 -71.36 0.57 -9.74
N ILE A 915 -71.21 -0.56 -10.44
CA ILE A 915 -71.97 -1.80 -10.19
C ILE A 915 -71.49 -2.55 -8.94
N VAL A 916 -70.21 -2.38 -8.57
CA VAL A 916 -69.55 -3.07 -7.45
C VAL A 916 -68.72 -2.05 -6.66
N ASP A 917 -68.57 -2.27 -5.36
CA ASP A 917 -67.65 -1.49 -4.52
C ASP A 917 -66.21 -1.70 -4.98
N ARG A 918 -65.43 -0.61 -5.11
CA ARG A 918 -64.00 -0.67 -5.45
C ARG A 918 -63.18 0.13 -4.44
N ALA A 919 -62.12 -0.49 -3.92
CA ALA A 919 -61.14 0.18 -3.07
C ALA A 919 -60.31 1.18 -3.91
N GLY A 920 -59.95 2.31 -3.30
CA GLY A 920 -59.08 3.30 -3.96
C GLY A 920 -57.60 2.99 -3.78
N VAL A 921 -56.76 3.62 -4.60
CA VAL A 921 -55.31 3.48 -4.54
C VAL A 921 -54.73 3.89 -3.18
N PHE A 922 -55.38 4.82 -2.45
CA PHE A 922 -55.00 5.13 -1.06
C PHE A 922 -55.23 3.96 -0.09
N GLU A 923 -56.30 3.18 -0.28
CA GLU A 923 -56.54 1.96 0.51
C GLU A 923 -55.57 0.85 0.12
N GLU A 924 -55.28 0.69 -1.18
CA GLU A 924 -54.31 -0.29 -1.68
C GLU A 924 -52.89 0.00 -1.20
N ALA A 925 -52.54 1.28 -1.07
CA ALA A 925 -51.23 1.73 -0.60
C ALA A 925 -51.10 1.75 0.95
N HIS A 926 -52.09 1.24 1.69
CA HIS A 926 -52.08 1.25 3.15
C HIS A 926 -50.84 0.54 3.73
N GLY A 927 -50.12 1.23 4.63
CA GLY A 927 -48.84 0.79 5.19
C GLY A 927 -47.66 0.89 4.21
N GLY A 928 -47.89 1.35 2.98
CA GLY A 928 -46.94 1.43 1.88
C GLY A 928 -46.62 2.85 1.44
N THR A 929 -46.31 3.01 0.14
CA THR A 929 -45.96 4.28 -0.48
C THR A 929 -46.81 4.51 -1.74
N LEU A 930 -47.37 5.70 -1.87
CA LEU A 930 -48.13 6.14 -3.04
C LEU A 930 -47.31 7.16 -3.82
N PHE A 931 -47.05 6.85 -5.09
CA PHE A 931 -46.44 7.77 -6.04
C PHE A 931 -47.51 8.46 -6.89
N LEU A 932 -47.57 9.78 -6.80
CA LEU A 932 -48.47 10.63 -7.58
C LEU A 932 -47.66 11.38 -8.64
N ASP A 933 -47.74 10.94 -9.90
CA ASP A 933 -47.10 11.65 -11.01
C ASP A 933 -48.02 12.74 -11.55
N GLU A 934 -47.41 13.87 -11.91
CA GLU A 934 -48.08 15.11 -12.35
C GLU A 934 -49.18 15.61 -11.39
N VAL A 935 -48.85 15.72 -10.10
CA VAL A 935 -49.78 16.17 -9.02
C VAL A 935 -50.39 17.56 -9.28
N GLY A 936 -49.75 18.38 -10.10
CA GLY A 936 -50.25 19.70 -10.50
C GLY A 936 -51.48 19.66 -11.41
N GLU A 937 -51.89 18.49 -11.90
CA GLU A 937 -53.10 18.30 -12.72
C GLU A 937 -54.33 17.89 -11.88
N LEU A 938 -54.20 17.77 -10.56
CA LEU A 938 -55.33 17.41 -9.71
C LEU A 938 -56.43 18.49 -9.72
N SER A 939 -57.69 18.08 -9.86
CA SER A 939 -58.84 18.98 -9.71
C SER A 939 -58.91 19.59 -8.29
N PRO A 940 -59.47 20.80 -8.10
CA PRO A 940 -59.56 21.44 -6.78
C PRO A 940 -60.27 20.58 -5.72
N ARG A 941 -61.24 19.76 -6.15
CA ARG A 941 -61.99 18.85 -5.29
C ARG A 941 -61.15 17.63 -4.86
N ALA A 942 -60.37 17.06 -5.78
CA ALA A 942 -59.40 16.02 -5.47
C ALA A 942 -58.29 16.54 -4.53
N GLN A 943 -57.78 17.76 -4.76
CA GLN A 943 -56.79 18.42 -3.90
C GLN A 943 -57.28 18.52 -2.44
N ALA A 944 -58.53 18.93 -2.22
CA ALA A 944 -59.11 19.03 -0.88
C ALA A 944 -59.20 17.67 -0.15
N LYS A 945 -59.52 16.60 -0.88
CA LYS A 945 -59.58 15.25 -0.32
C LYS A 945 -58.18 14.68 -0.03
N VAL A 946 -57.20 14.89 -0.92
CA VAL A 946 -55.80 14.49 -0.68
C VAL A 946 -55.24 15.20 0.55
N LEU A 947 -55.51 16.51 0.69
CA LEU A 947 -55.13 17.27 1.87
C LEU A 947 -55.68 16.66 3.16
N ARG A 948 -56.95 16.26 3.16
CA ARG A 948 -57.59 15.62 4.31
C ARG A 948 -56.93 14.29 4.68
N VAL A 949 -56.60 13.45 3.69
CA VAL A 949 -55.88 12.20 3.92
C VAL A 949 -54.49 12.47 4.51
N LEU A 950 -53.76 13.47 4.01
CA LEU A 950 -52.44 13.86 4.51
C LEU A 950 -52.46 14.43 5.93
N GLN A 951 -53.54 15.10 6.33
CA GLN A 951 -53.65 15.76 7.65
C GLN A 951 -54.26 14.85 8.71
N GLU A 952 -55.36 14.16 8.40
CA GLU A 952 -56.15 13.38 9.35
C GLU A 952 -55.81 11.88 9.30
N GLY A 953 -55.15 11.40 8.25
CA GLY A 953 -54.92 9.96 8.02
C GLY A 953 -56.21 9.19 7.77
N GLU A 954 -57.26 9.88 7.30
CA GLU A 954 -58.59 9.31 7.08
C GLU A 954 -59.06 9.56 5.65
N LEU A 955 -59.67 8.54 5.04
CA LEU A 955 -60.28 8.61 3.71
C LEU A 955 -61.75 8.21 3.75
N ARG A 956 -62.51 8.69 2.77
CA ARG A 956 -63.91 8.30 2.53
C ARG A 956 -64.08 7.98 1.05
N ARG A 957 -64.71 6.84 0.75
CA ARG A 957 -65.04 6.45 -0.62
C ARG A 957 -66.08 7.41 -1.21
N VAL A 958 -66.05 7.58 -2.52
CA VAL A 958 -67.08 8.34 -3.23
C VAL A 958 -68.43 7.64 -3.05
N GLY A 959 -69.43 8.38 -2.55
CA GLY A 959 -70.77 7.85 -2.25
C GLY A 959 -70.92 7.18 -0.87
N GLU A 960 -69.87 7.13 -0.05
CA GLU A 960 -69.89 6.55 1.30
C GLU A 960 -69.57 7.61 2.38
N ASN A 961 -70.27 7.56 3.52
CA ASN A 961 -69.99 8.44 4.66
C ASN A 961 -69.06 7.82 5.72
N THR A 962 -68.67 6.55 5.55
CA THR A 962 -67.77 5.83 6.46
C THR A 962 -66.34 6.34 6.33
N SER A 963 -65.74 6.75 7.45
CA SER A 963 -64.31 7.12 7.50
C SER A 963 -63.44 5.89 7.68
N ARG A 964 -62.34 5.80 6.93
CA ARG A 964 -61.37 4.69 6.97
C ARG A 964 -59.99 5.26 7.25
N ARG A 965 -59.28 4.72 8.26
CA ARG A 965 -57.91 5.15 8.58
C ARG A 965 -56.91 4.55 7.61
N VAL A 966 -56.01 5.39 7.09
CA VAL A 966 -54.89 4.96 6.25
C VAL A 966 -53.58 5.59 6.66
N ASP A 967 -52.50 4.80 6.58
CA ASP A 967 -51.13 5.27 6.75
C ASP A 967 -50.37 5.06 5.44
N VAL A 968 -50.18 6.14 4.67
CA VAL A 968 -49.54 6.10 3.35
C VAL A 968 -48.48 7.18 3.25
N ARG A 969 -47.29 6.78 2.82
CA ARG A 969 -46.21 7.73 2.52
C ARG A 969 -46.43 8.26 1.11
N ILE A 970 -46.49 9.58 0.95
CA ILE A 970 -46.69 10.19 -0.38
C ILE A 970 -45.35 10.61 -0.98
N VAL A 971 -45.12 10.20 -2.23
CA VAL A 971 -44.09 10.76 -3.11
C VAL A 971 -44.80 11.38 -4.30
N SER A 972 -44.67 12.67 -4.49
CA SER A 972 -45.32 13.39 -5.58
C SER A 972 -44.29 13.85 -6.61
N ALA A 973 -44.67 13.89 -7.87
CA ALA A 973 -43.85 14.43 -8.94
C ALA A 973 -44.61 15.46 -9.77
N THR A 974 -43.90 16.45 -10.30
CA THR A 974 -44.47 17.42 -11.24
C THR A 974 -43.40 18.06 -12.11
N ASN A 975 -43.79 18.44 -13.33
CA ASN A 975 -43.00 19.30 -14.21
C ASN A 975 -43.37 20.80 -14.12
N ARG A 976 -44.50 21.15 -13.48
CA ARG A 976 -45.00 22.53 -13.36
C ARG A 976 -44.40 23.23 -12.15
N ASP A 977 -44.34 24.55 -12.22
CA ASP A 977 -44.01 25.38 -11.05
C ASP A 977 -45.25 25.54 -10.17
N LEU A 978 -45.40 24.68 -9.15
CA LEU A 978 -46.54 24.70 -8.24
C LEU A 978 -46.71 26.03 -7.50
N SER A 979 -45.64 26.82 -7.34
CA SER A 979 -45.74 28.13 -6.70
C SER A 979 -46.53 29.11 -7.57
N ARG A 980 -46.35 29.03 -8.90
CA ARG A 980 -47.14 29.79 -9.87
C ARG A 980 -48.57 29.28 -9.96
N GLU A 981 -48.77 27.97 -9.95
CA GLU A 981 -50.13 27.37 -9.96
C GLU A 981 -50.96 27.80 -8.74
N VAL A 982 -50.31 28.00 -7.58
CA VAL A 982 -50.96 28.58 -6.40
C VAL A 982 -51.31 30.05 -6.60
N ALA A 983 -50.39 30.86 -7.15
CA ALA A 983 -50.65 32.27 -7.44
C ALA A 983 -51.83 32.46 -8.42
N ASP A 984 -51.97 31.53 -9.37
CA ASP A 984 -53.05 31.52 -10.36
C ASP A 984 -54.35 30.88 -9.84
N GLY A 985 -54.40 30.47 -8.57
CA GLY A 985 -55.59 29.86 -7.94
C GLY A 985 -55.95 28.46 -8.42
N ARG A 986 -55.08 27.80 -9.19
CA ARG A 986 -55.29 26.44 -9.72
C ARG A 986 -54.82 25.34 -8.77
N PHE A 987 -53.94 25.68 -7.83
CA PHE A 987 -53.47 24.76 -6.79
C PHE A 987 -53.61 25.38 -5.40
N ARG A 988 -53.95 24.57 -4.39
CA ARG A 988 -54.10 25.09 -3.02
C ARG A 988 -52.75 25.19 -2.29
N LEU A 989 -52.53 26.33 -1.63
CA LEU A 989 -51.32 26.60 -0.85
C LEU A 989 -51.15 25.63 0.32
N ASP A 990 -52.25 25.25 0.97
CA ASP A 990 -52.24 24.32 2.11
C ASP A 990 -51.77 22.91 1.73
N LEU A 991 -52.16 22.42 0.55
CA LEU A 991 -51.69 21.16 -0.01
C LEU A 991 -50.22 21.23 -0.42
N LEU A 992 -49.79 22.34 -1.03
CA LEU A 992 -48.37 22.53 -1.40
C LEU A 992 -47.46 22.40 -0.19
N TYR A 993 -47.77 23.06 0.92
CA TYR A 993 -46.97 22.97 2.15
C TYR A 993 -46.91 21.56 2.76
N ARG A 994 -47.94 20.72 2.53
CA ARG A 994 -47.95 19.33 3.01
C ARG A 994 -47.24 18.36 2.09
N LEU A 995 -47.14 18.67 0.79
CA LEU A 995 -46.40 17.84 -0.17
C LEU A 995 -44.91 18.20 -0.23
N ASP A 996 -44.57 19.48 -0.08
CA ASP A 996 -43.22 20.02 -0.22
C ASP A 996 -42.44 20.03 1.10
N VAL A 997 -42.48 18.92 1.84
CA VAL A 997 -41.69 18.78 3.08
C VAL A 997 -40.23 18.46 2.76
N ILE A 998 -40.01 17.59 1.77
CA ILE A 998 -38.69 17.28 1.23
C ILE A 998 -38.75 17.49 -0.27
N ARG A 999 -37.99 18.46 -0.78
CA ARG A 999 -37.90 18.75 -2.22
C ARG A 999 -36.68 18.09 -2.84
N ILE A 1000 -36.88 17.36 -3.94
CA ILE A 1000 -35.81 16.79 -4.76
C ILE A 1000 -35.95 17.33 -6.17
N ALA A 1001 -34.92 18.00 -6.68
CA ALA A 1001 -34.85 18.47 -8.06
C ALA A 1001 -34.05 17.48 -8.91
N VAL A 1002 -34.67 16.95 -9.97
CA VAL A 1002 -34.00 16.10 -10.95
C VAL A 1002 -33.45 16.99 -12.06
N PRO A 1003 -32.11 17.07 -12.23
CA PRO A 1003 -31.54 17.93 -13.25
C PRO A 1003 -31.93 17.45 -14.66
N PRO A 1004 -32.04 18.34 -15.66
CA PRO A 1004 -32.22 17.94 -17.05
C PRO A 1004 -30.90 17.40 -17.64
N LEU A 1005 -30.97 16.64 -18.72
CA LEU A 1005 -29.84 15.97 -19.34
C LEU A 1005 -28.79 16.95 -19.88
N ARG A 1006 -29.22 18.15 -20.29
CA ARG A 1006 -28.33 19.24 -20.76
C ARG A 1006 -27.39 19.80 -19.69
N ASP A 1007 -27.74 19.65 -18.41
CA ASP A 1007 -26.94 20.11 -17.27
C ASP A 1007 -26.01 19.00 -16.74
N ARG A 1008 -26.13 17.79 -17.31
CA ARG A 1008 -25.31 16.61 -16.99
C ARG A 1008 -24.82 15.90 -18.26
N ARG A 1009 -24.14 16.64 -19.14
CA ARG A 1009 -23.74 16.15 -20.48
C ARG A 1009 -22.75 14.98 -20.40
N GLU A 1010 -21.92 14.93 -19.36
CA GLU A 1010 -20.95 13.87 -19.14
C GLU A 1010 -21.63 12.51 -18.88
N ASP A 1011 -22.87 12.51 -18.39
CA ASP A 1011 -23.65 11.29 -18.15
C ASP A 1011 -24.22 10.69 -19.44
N ILE A 1012 -24.29 11.46 -20.54
CA ILE A 1012 -24.87 11.03 -21.82
C ILE A 1012 -24.13 9.80 -22.35
N ALA A 1013 -22.81 9.73 -22.21
CA ALA A 1013 -22.03 8.58 -22.69
C ALA A 1013 -22.43 7.28 -21.99
N VAL A 1014 -22.54 7.30 -20.65
CA VAL A 1014 -22.89 6.12 -19.84
C VAL A 1014 -24.34 5.71 -20.06
N LEU A 1015 -25.25 6.70 -20.15
CA LEU A 1015 -26.66 6.46 -20.43
C LEU A 1015 -26.86 5.90 -21.84
N ALA A 1016 -26.16 6.46 -22.84
CA ALA A 1016 -26.28 6.03 -24.22
C ALA A 1016 -25.76 4.60 -24.40
N GLU A 1017 -24.65 4.23 -23.78
CA GLU A 1017 -24.13 2.87 -23.85
C GLU A 1017 -25.10 1.84 -23.23
N HIS A 1018 -25.68 2.16 -22.08
CA HIS A 1018 -26.65 1.28 -21.44
C HIS A 1018 -27.94 1.11 -22.26
N LEU A 1019 -28.55 2.22 -22.68
CA LEU A 1019 -29.78 2.20 -23.48
C LEU A 1019 -29.55 1.56 -24.86
N TRP A 1020 -28.35 1.73 -25.42
CA TRP A 1020 -27.94 1.06 -26.65
C TRP A 1020 -27.86 -0.46 -26.47
N GLN A 1021 -27.23 -0.94 -25.39
CA GLN A 1021 -27.16 -2.37 -25.09
C GLN A 1021 -28.57 -2.97 -24.96
N GLU A 1022 -29.47 -2.31 -24.21
CA GLU A 1022 -30.87 -2.75 -24.09
C GLU A 1022 -31.59 -2.79 -25.44
N ALA A 1023 -31.45 -1.74 -26.25
CA ALA A 1023 -32.06 -1.67 -27.58
C ALA A 1023 -31.53 -2.75 -28.51
N THR A 1024 -30.21 -2.96 -28.56
CA THR A 1024 -29.57 -3.97 -29.42
C THR A 1024 -29.89 -5.39 -29.00
N ALA A 1025 -30.01 -5.66 -27.69
CA ALA A 1025 -30.36 -6.97 -27.16
C ALA A 1025 -31.76 -7.41 -27.61
N ARG A 1026 -32.73 -6.49 -27.61
CA ARG A 1026 -34.12 -6.76 -28.05
C ARG A 1026 -34.24 -7.16 -29.53
N ILE A 1027 -33.30 -6.75 -30.37
CA ILE A 1027 -33.32 -6.99 -31.83
C ILE A 1027 -32.21 -7.96 -32.31
N GLY A 1028 -31.42 -8.52 -31.39
CA GLY A 1028 -30.30 -9.41 -31.70
C GLY A 1028 -29.15 -8.74 -32.45
N SER A 1029 -28.95 -7.42 -32.28
CA SER A 1029 -27.82 -6.67 -32.84
C SER A 1029 -26.62 -6.72 -31.89
N ARG A 1030 -25.40 -6.72 -32.44
CA ARG A 1030 -24.12 -6.59 -31.72
C ARG A 1030 -23.33 -5.37 -32.18
N ALA A 1031 -23.97 -4.41 -32.83
CA ALA A 1031 -23.32 -3.17 -33.22
C ALA A 1031 -22.94 -2.35 -31.98
N ALA A 1032 -21.84 -1.61 -32.06
CA ALA A 1032 -21.37 -0.70 -31.02
C ALA A 1032 -21.51 0.75 -31.48
N LEU A 1033 -21.75 1.68 -30.56
CA LEU A 1033 -21.72 3.11 -30.88
C LEU A 1033 -20.27 3.57 -31.10
N GLY A 1034 -20.02 4.29 -32.19
CA GLY A 1034 -18.72 4.92 -32.42
C GLY A 1034 -18.47 6.10 -31.48
N VAL A 1035 -17.19 6.36 -31.16
CA VAL A 1035 -16.78 7.50 -30.30
C VAL A 1035 -17.29 8.84 -30.86
N ALA A 1036 -17.22 9.02 -32.18
CA ALA A 1036 -17.73 10.21 -32.85
C ALA A 1036 -19.27 10.34 -32.76
N THR A 1037 -19.98 9.23 -32.69
CA THR A 1037 -21.44 9.17 -32.52
C THR A 1037 -21.84 9.59 -31.10
N ILE A 1038 -21.11 9.09 -30.09
CA ILE A 1038 -21.29 9.51 -28.69
C ILE A 1038 -20.99 11.01 -28.54
N ALA A 1039 -19.94 11.50 -29.19
CA ALA A 1039 -19.61 12.94 -29.20
C ALA A 1039 -20.71 13.80 -29.85
N ALA A 1040 -21.36 13.31 -30.90
CA ALA A 1040 -22.50 13.99 -31.52
C ALA A 1040 -23.74 14.02 -30.60
N LEU A 1041 -24.06 12.88 -29.96
CA LEU A 1041 -25.15 12.79 -28.97
C LEU A 1041 -24.93 13.73 -27.77
N SER A 1042 -23.68 13.94 -27.36
CA SER A 1042 -23.34 14.80 -26.22
C SER A 1042 -23.48 16.31 -26.50
N ARG A 1043 -23.63 16.71 -27.77
CA ARG A 1043 -23.78 18.12 -28.18
C ARG A 1043 -25.23 18.59 -28.26
N TYR A 1044 -26.18 17.65 -28.27
CA TYR A 1044 -27.60 17.96 -28.37
C TYR A 1044 -28.18 18.35 -27.00
N ALA A 1045 -29.19 19.23 -26.99
CA ALA A 1045 -29.76 19.78 -25.75
C ALA A 1045 -30.78 18.85 -25.07
N TRP A 1046 -31.28 17.82 -25.76
CA TRP A 1046 -32.21 16.81 -25.23
C TRP A 1046 -33.45 17.40 -24.53
N PRO A 1047 -34.33 18.15 -25.24
CA PRO A 1047 -35.56 18.70 -24.66
C PRO A 1047 -36.49 17.62 -24.05
N GLY A 1048 -36.48 16.39 -24.58
CA GLY A 1048 -37.21 15.25 -24.01
C GLY A 1048 -36.37 14.35 -23.09
N ASN A 1049 -35.20 14.84 -22.65
CA ASN A 1049 -34.29 14.21 -21.70
C ASN A 1049 -34.00 12.73 -22.04
N VAL A 1050 -34.04 11.83 -21.05
CA VAL A 1050 -33.67 10.41 -21.20
C VAL A 1050 -34.68 9.66 -22.08
N ARG A 1051 -35.96 10.08 -22.07
CA ARG A 1051 -37.00 9.47 -22.90
C ARG A 1051 -36.74 9.70 -24.40
N GLU A 1052 -36.32 10.91 -24.77
CA GLU A 1052 -35.91 11.21 -26.15
C GLU A 1052 -34.64 10.43 -26.54
N LEU A 1053 -33.64 10.39 -25.66
CA LEU A 1053 -32.41 9.61 -25.88
C LEU A 1053 -32.71 8.12 -26.12
N GLN A 1054 -33.56 7.51 -25.30
CA GLN A 1054 -33.97 6.12 -25.44
C GLN A 1054 -34.65 5.86 -26.79
N ASN A 1055 -35.57 6.74 -27.21
CA ASN A 1055 -36.26 6.61 -28.49
C ASN A 1055 -35.29 6.72 -29.68
N VAL A 1056 -34.35 7.67 -29.63
CA VAL A 1056 -33.35 7.87 -30.68
C VAL A 1056 -32.43 6.65 -30.80
N LEU A 1057 -31.96 6.10 -29.68
CA LEU A 1057 -31.10 4.92 -29.67
C LEU A 1057 -31.83 3.65 -30.11
N ALA A 1058 -33.10 3.48 -29.73
CA ALA A 1058 -33.93 2.38 -30.21
C ALA A 1058 -34.13 2.45 -31.73
N ALA A 1059 -34.45 3.62 -32.27
CA ALA A 1059 -34.60 3.84 -33.71
C ALA A 1059 -33.26 3.62 -34.45
N LEU A 1060 -32.15 4.07 -33.87
CA LEU A 1060 -30.81 3.87 -34.42
C LEU A 1060 -30.42 2.39 -34.42
N ALA A 1061 -30.77 1.62 -33.40
CA ALA A 1061 -30.48 0.19 -33.31
C ALA A 1061 -31.19 -0.59 -34.42
N VAL A 1062 -32.43 -0.23 -34.75
CA VAL A 1062 -33.21 -0.82 -35.86
C VAL A 1062 -32.63 -0.46 -37.22
N ARG A 1063 -32.18 0.80 -37.41
CA ARG A 1063 -31.67 1.31 -38.70
C ARG A 1063 -30.21 0.95 -38.99
N SER A 1064 -29.45 0.59 -37.97
CA SER A 1064 -28.02 0.30 -38.09
C SER A 1064 -27.77 -1.17 -38.47
N PRO A 1065 -26.61 -1.48 -39.10
CA PRO A 1065 -26.22 -2.86 -39.36
C PRO A 1065 -26.16 -3.67 -38.06
N LYS A 1066 -26.47 -4.97 -38.12
CA LYS A 1066 -26.48 -5.86 -36.93
C LYS A 1066 -25.09 -6.07 -36.29
N ARG A 1067 -24.01 -5.64 -36.93
CA ARG A 1067 -22.61 -5.77 -36.47
C ARG A 1067 -21.79 -4.57 -36.94
N GLY A 1068 -20.71 -4.25 -36.22
CA GLY A 1068 -19.79 -3.15 -36.56
C GLY A 1068 -20.00 -1.91 -35.69
N VAL A 1069 -19.34 -0.82 -36.07
CA VAL A 1069 -19.40 0.46 -35.34
C VAL A 1069 -20.36 1.41 -36.05
N VAL A 1070 -21.35 1.93 -35.33
CA VAL A 1070 -22.34 2.87 -35.85
C VAL A 1070 -21.70 4.26 -35.97
N PRO A 1071 -21.53 4.81 -37.19
CA PRO A 1071 -20.96 6.13 -37.40
C PRO A 1071 -21.97 7.24 -37.08
N PRO A 1072 -21.51 8.50 -36.89
CA PRO A 1072 -22.39 9.63 -36.61
C PRO A 1072 -23.35 9.93 -37.77
N THR A 1073 -23.03 9.51 -39.00
CA THR A 1073 -23.90 9.67 -40.19
C THR A 1073 -25.18 8.85 -40.12
N ALA A 1074 -25.27 7.86 -39.22
CA ALA A 1074 -26.48 7.08 -39.00
C ALA A 1074 -27.49 7.80 -38.07
N LEU A 1075 -27.07 8.85 -37.37
CA LEU A 1075 -27.97 9.66 -36.55
C LEU A 1075 -28.95 10.46 -37.43
N PRO A 1076 -30.17 10.73 -36.96
CA PRO A 1076 -31.12 11.62 -37.64
C PRO A 1076 -30.50 12.99 -37.99
N ALA A 1077 -30.93 13.59 -39.10
CA ALA A 1077 -30.35 14.83 -39.65
C ALA A 1077 -30.31 16.01 -38.66
N HIS A 1078 -31.21 16.06 -37.68
CA HIS A 1078 -31.21 17.10 -36.63
C HIS A 1078 -30.06 16.98 -35.61
N PHE A 1079 -29.36 15.84 -35.54
CA PHE A 1079 -28.10 15.69 -34.79
C PHE A 1079 -26.88 16.19 -35.59
N GLY A 1080 -27.04 16.40 -36.90
CA GLY A 1080 -25.99 16.81 -37.84
C GLY A 1080 -25.88 18.31 -38.07
N VAL A 1081 -26.72 19.14 -37.45
CA VAL A 1081 -26.66 20.60 -37.60
C VAL A 1081 -26.16 21.19 -36.29
N ALA A 1082 -24.84 21.38 -36.21
CA ALA A 1082 -24.34 22.44 -35.36
C ALA A 1082 -25.02 23.74 -35.82
N GLN A 1083 -25.67 24.44 -34.90
CA GLN A 1083 -25.93 25.87 -35.06
C GLN A 1083 -24.64 26.50 -35.60
N SER A 1084 -24.71 27.01 -36.82
CA SER A 1084 -23.58 27.66 -37.46
C SER A 1084 -23.16 28.84 -36.59
N PRO A 1085 -21.91 28.92 -36.11
CA PRO A 1085 -21.36 30.22 -35.78
C PRO A 1085 -21.26 30.98 -37.11
N GLU A 1086 -21.84 32.16 -37.11
CA GLU A 1086 -21.93 33.05 -38.26
C GLU A 1086 -20.55 33.31 -38.92
N ALA A 1087 -20.57 33.30 -40.26
CA ALA A 1087 -19.64 34.01 -41.16
C ALA A 1087 -18.12 33.76 -41.00
N TRP A 1088 -17.62 32.54 -41.27
CA TRP A 1088 -16.22 32.39 -41.67
C TRP A 1088 -16.07 32.67 -43.16
N ARG A 1089 -15.23 33.65 -43.52
CA ARG A 1089 -14.84 33.89 -44.92
C ARG A 1089 -13.87 32.79 -45.38
N LEU A 1090 -13.84 32.47 -46.68
CA LEU A 1090 -13.01 31.40 -47.26
C LEU A 1090 -11.53 31.46 -46.81
N ASP A 1091 -10.99 32.67 -46.69
CA ASP A 1091 -9.61 32.90 -46.23
C ASP A 1091 -9.38 32.48 -44.77
N GLN A 1092 -10.37 32.67 -43.89
CA GLN A 1092 -10.29 32.26 -42.49
C GLN A 1092 -10.37 30.73 -42.36
N ALA A 1093 -11.28 30.09 -43.11
CA ALA A 1093 -11.40 28.63 -43.14
C ALA A 1093 -10.12 27.97 -43.68
N ARG A 1094 -9.54 28.53 -44.75
CA ARG A 1094 -8.27 28.05 -45.32
C ARG A 1094 -7.12 28.20 -44.35
N ARG A 1095 -7.02 29.34 -43.66
CA ARG A 1095 -5.96 29.59 -42.67
C ARG A 1095 -5.99 28.60 -41.51
N ILE A 1096 -7.17 28.32 -40.95
CA ILE A 1096 -7.34 27.36 -39.84
C ILE A 1096 -7.00 25.94 -40.29
N PHE A 1097 -7.44 25.54 -41.49
CA PHE A 1097 -7.10 24.24 -42.06
C PHE A 1097 -5.58 24.10 -42.28
N GLU A 1098 -4.95 25.09 -42.91
CA GLU A 1098 -3.50 25.11 -43.14
C GLU A 1098 -2.72 25.08 -41.82
N GLU A 1099 -3.17 25.79 -40.78
CA GLU A 1099 -2.53 25.76 -39.45
C GLU A 1099 -2.59 24.38 -38.81
N GLN A 1100 -3.77 23.76 -38.75
CA GLN A 1100 -3.94 22.43 -38.16
C GLN A 1100 -3.13 21.38 -38.92
N PHE A 1101 -3.11 21.46 -40.25
CA PHE A 1101 -2.41 20.51 -41.10
C PHE A 1101 -0.88 20.62 -40.96
N VAL A 1102 -0.35 21.85 -40.88
CA VAL A 1102 1.09 22.10 -40.66
C VAL A 1102 1.52 21.69 -39.25
N ARG A 1103 0.72 21.99 -38.20
CA ARG A 1103 1.02 21.55 -36.82
C ARG A 1103 1.04 20.03 -36.71
N ALA A 1104 0.08 19.34 -37.31
CA ALA A 1104 0.03 17.88 -37.29
C ALA A 1104 1.25 17.23 -37.97
N ALA A 1105 1.71 17.79 -39.10
CA ALA A 1105 2.92 17.32 -39.79
C ALA A 1105 4.19 17.58 -38.96
N LEU A 1106 4.29 18.72 -38.26
CA LEU A 1106 5.40 19.01 -37.35
C LEU A 1106 5.47 18.03 -36.17
N VAL A 1107 4.32 17.68 -35.58
CA VAL A 1107 4.23 16.70 -34.48
C VAL A 1107 4.65 15.31 -34.95
N ARG A 1108 4.13 14.81 -36.08
CA ARG A 1108 4.52 13.51 -36.65
C ARG A 1108 5.99 13.43 -37.05
N SER A 1109 6.55 14.56 -37.48
CA SER A 1109 7.97 14.69 -37.81
C SER A 1109 8.88 14.97 -36.60
N GLY A 1110 8.34 15.01 -35.38
CA GLY A 1110 9.09 15.25 -34.14
C GLY A 1110 9.81 16.60 -34.13
N GLY A 1111 9.19 17.65 -34.68
CA GLY A 1111 9.75 19.00 -34.78
C GLY A 1111 10.80 19.19 -35.89
N ARG A 1112 11.14 18.16 -36.67
CA ARG A 1112 12.15 18.26 -37.74
C ARG A 1112 11.56 18.88 -39.02
N ARG A 1113 11.78 20.18 -39.21
CA ARG A 1113 11.25 20.97 -40.36
C ARG A 1113 11.53 20.38 -41.75
N ALA A 1114 12.70 19.79 -41.97
CA ALA A 1114 13.02 19.19 -43.28
C ALA A 1114 12.13 17.97 -43.60
N ARG A 1115 11.79 17.18 -42.58
CA ARG A 1115 10.93 16.00 -42.72
C ARG A 1115 9.46 16.41 -42.85
N ALA A 1116 9.02 17.38 -42.06
CA ALA A 1116 7.68 17.95 -42.16
C ALA A 1116 7.43 18.60 -43.53
N ALA A 1117 8.45 19.26 -44.10
CA ALA A 1117 8.36 19.88 -45.42
C ALA A 1117 8.21 18.83 -46.54
N ALA A 1118 8.99 17.74 -46.46
CA ALA A 1118 8.89 16.61 -47.39
C ALA A 1118 7.52 15.92 -47.30
N GLU A 1119 6.98 15.73 -46.09
CA GLU A 1119 5.65 15.15 -45.87
C GLU A 1119 4.53 16.04 -46.45
N LEU A 1120 4.67 17.36 -46.32
CA LEU A 1120 3.72 18.34 -46.83
C LEU A 1120 3.90 18.65 -48.33
N GLY A 1121 4.89 18.06 -49.01
CA GLY A 1121 5.18 18.32 -50.42
C GLY A 1121 5.67 19.75 -50.71
N VAL A 1122 6.19 20.46 -49.70
CA VAL A 1122 6.70 21.83 -49.83
C VAL A 1122 8.21 21.86 -49.59
N THR A 1123 8.89 22.86 -50.16
CA THR A 1123 10.32 23.05 -49.87
C THR A 1123 10.52 23.48 -48.41
N ARG A 1124 11.70 23.22 -47.83
CA ARG A 1124 12.01 23.64 -46.44
C ARG A 1124 11.83 25.15 -46.23
N GLN A 1125 12.20 25.96 -47.23
CA GLN A 1125 11.94 27.40 -47.22
C GLN A 1125 10.43 27.71 -47.34
N GLY A 1126 9.70 26.96 -48.18
CA GLY A 1126 8.25 27.05 -48.32
C GLY A 1126 7.50 26.77 -47.02
N LEU A 1127 7.89 25.73 -46.28
CA LEU A 1127 7.34 25.44 -44.95
C LEU A 1127 7.64 26.56 -43.96
N THR A 1128 8.86 27.09 -43.96
CA THR A 1128 9.25 28.20 -43.05
C THR A 1128 8.41 29.44 -43.33
N LYS A 1129 8.16 29.74 -44.61
CA LYS A 1129 7.27 30.83 -45.04
C LYS A 1129 5.81 30.57 -44.65
N LEU A 1130 5.33 29.33 -44.75
CA LEU A 1130 3.99 28.93 -44.30
C LEU A 1130 3.82 29.07 -42.79
N MET A 1131 4.79 28.58 -42.00
CA MET A 1131 4.79 28.70 -40.54
C MET A 1131 4.78 30.17 -40.10
N THR A 1132 5.56 31.02 -40.77
CA THR A 1132 5.61 32.46 -40.48
C THR A 1132 4.27 33.13 -40.81
N ARG A 1133 3.65 32.79 -41.95
CA ARG A 1133 2.32 33.29 -42.35
C ARG A 1133 1.21 32.86 -41.38
N LEU A 1134 1.31 31.64 -40.84
CA LEU A 1134 0.33 31.06 -39.93
C LEU A 1134 0.59 31.40 -38.45
N GLY A 1135 1.70 32.06 -38.12
CA GLY A 1135 2.04 32.43 -36.75
C GLY A 1135 2.48 31.25 -35.87
N ILE A 1136 3.00 30.18 -36.47
CA ILE A 1136 3.48 28.99 -35.76
C ILE A 1136 4.96 29.20 -35.40
N SER A 1137 5.26 29.52 -34.14
CA SER A 1137 6.62 29.62 -33.58
C SER A 1137 7.15 28.24 -33.13
N ASP A 1138 8.47 28.04 -33.23
CA ASP A 1138 9.15 26.91 -32.61
C ASP A 1138 9.20 27.14 -31.09
N GLU A 1139 8.16 26.74 -30.37
CA GLU A 1139 8.30 26.47 -28.95
C GLU A 1139 8.71 25.01 -28.79
N ARG A 1140 9.88 24.84 -28.18
CA ARG A 1140 10.52 23.56 -27.88
C ARG A 1140 9.78 22.77 -26.82
#